data_AF-A0AAD8BFD7-F1
#
_entry.id   AF-A0AAD8BFD7-F1
#
_cell.length_a   1.000
_cell.length_b   1.000
_cell.length_c   1.000
_cell.angle_alpha   90.00
_cell.angle_beta   90.00
_cell.angle_gamma   90.00
#
_symmetry.space_group_name_H-M   'P 1'
#
loop_
_entity.id
_entity.type
_entity.pdbx_description
1 polymer ?
#
loop_
_entity_poly.entity_id
_entity_poly.type
_entity_poly.pdbx_seq_one_letter_code
_entity_poly.pdbx_strand_id
1 'polypeptide(L)'
;MKMEIPDSNQKTVFQLKVILKELSQDGSELLTNWEALINNALSLANSLFHILFLSLAEKAELEELATQLWNKVVILKSKKCLSALSLTKARHVAFQVVTHLYESNNDEMTIKKHVIMALKTARAWIDCKEWENAEKVLYIFHQAIQKLQHISKEKKTFNLTTEAFKKEKYEIDTDIFQGLCLSAELKFAQSQLNEAKLMVAKAKEFMQGTFPNKAGFLSLLCHNFGVDSFKDKQFGEGVFWLKESYQLGKDADDVSTSTQASTLRLLANCFMEEKNTDWIENAFNAIHLANKIDPHPAGIYLKLQLNVLDGEPNLNLILASLQEMLHHKDSSIDLILNALHLLKKHQISSVAFQLRLQILKKFEFHPDYGLLLVTMLDSFLTESDGESAKTFSQECIIAHNTIGRLDGATLKRFHILFWSKAAEMFENENYSGSITWYNYSLSLYSSLSPSEPNLGKLHRNLATCYLLASTAIELSEKYEPSNAHTQYISFKVALATNDLEKAIKSLNHLVNCSPKDDDTNNIICLAAHSALEQEKSELAIPALECLINHSNDSKHILIAIRCLLRLLITEMEENERLSVNNAISQVRTAYNKILVIKANNELSSAELEDEALWFMKIAWNLAIKYRDDVYAVKELFNLCYQLLTLCPLNIGNYIQSNHCLLMSCAACLQIVKNEQDKTLVQDVLEEVLKNIEEYRQGEQRIEKYIWAQGVQTKSSQEEKLLHLYKFQALLKLNDARAETVIDSALLLPNSDPKLFHTFAAAAIDPTVNNAKLGAKALKISIRLHLEASTPDYVKCSADLRNLIDLVINRNEEEEALIYLEEAVGVIDKAKGLYPEIEIVWLMTRSWNYGLLQYNCCKYPEAEKWCSKSIKFLKYLSSAKENYEEQMITLYQDLLARATSGEE
;
A
#
# COMPACT_ATOMS: atom_id res chain seq x y z
N MET A 1 7.09 -36.61 86.15
CA MET A 1 7.18 -36.96 84.72
C MET A 1 7.89 -35.79 84.04
N LYS A 2 9.20 -35.91 83.78
CA LYS A 2 9.99 -34.88 83.09
C LYS A 2 9.57 -34.91 81.62
N MET A 3 8.86 -33.89 81.15
CA MET A 3 8.75 -33.66 79.71
C MET A 3 10.11 -33.14 79.24
N GLU A 4 10.74 -33.88 78.32
CA GLU A 4 11.95 -33.46 77.63
C GLU A 4 11.69 -32.14 76.90
N ILE A 5 12.56 -31.17 77.15
CA ILE A 5 12.63 -29.92 76.37
C ILE A 5 13.09 -30.31 74.96
N PRO A 6 12.44 -29.85 73.88
CA PRO A 6 12.98 -30.05 72.55
C PRO A 6 14.32 -29.29 72.45
N ASP A 7 15.42 -30.01 72.25
CA ASP A 7 16.79 -29.49 72.10
C ASP A 7 16.91 -28.37 71.03
N SER A 8 15.94 -28.30 70.12
CA SER A 8 15.86 -27.26 69.09
C SER A 8 15.57 -25.86 69.64
N ASN A 9 14.81 -25.73 70.73
CA ASN A 9 14.34 -24.43 71.21
C ASN A 9 15.45 -23.66 71.95
N GLN A 10 16.29 -24.35 72.73
CA GLN A 10 17.47 -23.75 73.38
C GLN A 10 18.52 -23.28 72.36
N LYS A 11 18.75 -24.08 71.30
CA LYS A 11 19.64 -23.70 70.20
C LYS A 11 19.15 -22.47 69.45
N THR A 12 17.84 -22.39 69.20
CA THR A 12 17.19 -21.23 68.55
C THR A 12 17.33 -19.97 69.39
N VAL A 13 17.09 -20.06 70.70
CA VAL A 13 17.26 -18.94 71.64
C VAL A 13 18.71 -18.47 71.72
N PHE A 14 19.67 -19.40 71.76
CA PHE A 14 21.10 -19.05 71.79
C PHE A 14 21.53 -18.31 70.51
N GLN A 15 21.14 -18.82 69.34
CA GLN A 15 21.43 -18.18 68.05
C GLN A 15 20.78 -16.79 67.96
N LEU A 16 19.55 -16.65 68.43
CA LEU A 16 18.85 -15.37 68.45
C LEU A 16 19.56 -14.34 69.36
N LYS A 17 20.04 -14.74 70.55
CA LYS A 17 20.81 -13.84 71.45
C LYS A 17 22.06 -13.29 70.77
N VAL A 18 22.81 -14.13 70.06
CA VAL A 18 24.03 -13.71 69.35
C VAL A 18 23.70 -12.67 68.28
N ILE A 19 22.69 -12.94 67.46
CA ILE A 19 22.29 -12.05 66.37
C ILE A 19 21.72 -10.73 66.92
N LEU A 20 20.89 -10.75 67.97
CA LEU A 20 20.37 -9.54 68.59
C LEU A 20 21.47 -8.66 69.18
N LYS A 21 22.51 -9.28 69.78
CA LYS A 21 23.66 -8.55 70.31
C LYS A 21 24.48 -7.90 69.20
N GLU A 22 24.65 -8.57 68.06
CA GLU A 22 25.34 -8.03 66.89
C GLU A 22 24.55 -6.88 66.23
N LEU A 23 23.23 -7.03 66.09
CA LEU A 23 22.35 -5.99 65.56
C LEU A 23 22.26 -4.75 66.46
N SER A 24 22.45 -4.91 67.77
CA SER A 24 22.36 -3.82 68.75
C SER A 24 23.67 -3.04 68.94
N GLN A 25 24.79 -3.46 68.34
CA GLN A 25 26.08 -2.76 68.42
C GLN A 25 26.09 -1.46 67.61
N ASP A 26 26.93 -0.51 68.03
CA ASP A 26 27.12 0.75 67.31
C ASP A 26 27.96 0.55 66.04
N GLY A 27 27.47 1.07 64.90
CA GLY A 27 28.09 0.89 63.58
C GLY A 27 27.65 -0.37 62.86
N SER A 28 26.80 -1.22 63.47
CA SER A 28 26.29 -2.45 62.85
C SER A 28 25.50 -2.17 61.57
N GLU A 29 24.88 -0.98 61.45
CA GLU A 29 24.15 -0.54 60.26
C GLU A 29 25.01 -0.40 58.98
N LEU A 30 26.34 -0.34 59.11
CA LEU A 30 27.29 -0.26 57.99
C LEU A 30 27.76 -1.65 57.51
N LEU A 31 27.33 -2.72 58.19
CA LEU A 31 27.67 -4.09 57.82
C LEU A 31 26.92 -4.50 56.54
N THR A 32 27.66 -5.05 55.57
CA THR A 32 27.08 -5.53 54.30
C THR A 32 26.10 -6.70 54.48
N ASN A 33 26.16 -7.41 55.61
CA ASN A 33 25.29 -8.53 55.95
C ASN A 33 24.12 -8.16 56.89
N TRP A 34 23.90 -6.88 57.21
CA TRP A 34 22.89 -6.46 58.20
C TRP A 34 21.47 -6.93 57.84
N GLU A 35 21.08 -6.89 56.57
CA GLU A 35 19.79 -7.40 56.12
C GLU A 35 19.68 -8.94 56.25
N ALA A 36 20.78 -9.66 56.01
CA ALA A 36 20.81 -11.11 56.20
C ALA A 36 20.68 -11.47 57.69
N LEU A 37 21.35 -10.73 58.57
CA LEU A 37 21.23 -10.90 60.02
C LEU A 37 19.79 -10.66 60.50
N ILE A 38 19.09 -9.66 59.97
CA ILE A 38 17.68 -9.40 60.34
C ILE A 38 16.73 -10.46 59.81
N ASN A 39 16.90 -10.91 58.57
CA ASN A 39 16.06 -11.99 58.04
C ASN A 39 16.27 -13.29 58.82
N ASN A 40 17.51 -13.57 59.25
CA ASN A 40 17.82 -14.69 60.14
C ASN A 40 17.18 -14.51 61.52
N ALA A 41 17.29 -13.32 62.12
CA ALA A 41 16.64 -13.00 63.39
C ALA A 41 15.11 -13.13 63.32
N LEU A 42 14.50 -12.71 62.21
CA LEU A 42 13.07 -12.83 61.95
C LEU A 42 12.62 -14.29 61.83
N SER A 43 13.37 -15.12 61.09
CA SER A 43 13.10 -16.56 61.00
C SER A 43 13.18 -17.24 62.37
N LEU A 44 14.25 -16.96 63.13
CA LEU A 44 14.44 -17.49 64.46
C LEU A 44 13.35 -17.02 65.43
N ALA A 45 12.97 -15.73 65.38
CA ALA A 45 11.89 -15.17 66.20
C ALA A 45 10.52 -15.79 65.88
N ASN A 46 10.21 -16.02 64.59
CA ASN A 46 8.98 -16.72 64.16
C ASN A 46 8.93 -18.19 64.61
N SER A 47 10.10 -18.83 64.78
CA SER A 47 10.21 -20.23 65.20
C SER A 47 10.20 -20.43 66.72
N LEU A 48 10.08 -19.36 67.51
CA LEU A 48 9.98 -19.45 68.96
C LEU A 48 8.61 -20.04 69.35
N PHE A 49 8.64 -21.17 70.06
CA PHE A 49 7.45 -21.75 70.67
C PHE A 49 7.54 -21.63 72.20
N HIS A 50 6.52 -21.03 72.84
CA HIS A 50 6.31 -20.91 74.29
C HIS A 50 7.57 -20.95 75.18
N ILE A 51 8.03 -19.79 75.67
CA ILE A 51 9.26 -19.60 76.46
C ILE A 51 9.08 -20.05 77.93
N LEU A 52 8.26 -21.06 78.19
CA LEU A 52 7.96 -21.55 79.55
C LEU A 52 9.18 -22.20 80.24
N PHE A 53 10.20 -22.61 79.48
CA PHE A 53 11.33 -23.42 79.96
C PHE A 53 12.68 -22.68 80.11
N LEU A 54 12.74 -21.36 79.83
CA LEU A 54 13.96 -20.57 80.08
C LEU A 54 14.05 -20.13 81.54
N SER A 55 15.28 -20.00 82.05
CA SER A 55 15.53 -19.42 83.38
C SER A 55 15.12 -17.94 83.43
N LEU A 56 14.81 -17.42 84.63
CA LEU A 56 14.48 -16.00 84.83
C LEU A 56 15.60 -15.07 84.33
N ALA A 57 16.87 -15.46 84.50
CA ALA A 57 18.02 -14.71 84.03
C ALA A 57 18.08 -14.66 82.49
N GLU A 58 17.83 -15.79 81.81
CA GLU A 58 17.83 -15.83 80.34
C GLU A 58 16.67 -15.06 79.71
N LYS A 59 15.51 -15.05 80.39
CA LYS A 59 14.36 -14.22 79.99
C LYS A 59 14.67 -12.73 80.10
N ALA A 60 15.26 -12.31 81.22
CA ALA A 60 15.65 -10.92 81.45
C ALA A 60 16.71 -10.45 80.43
N GLU A 61 17.70 -11.29 80.11
CA GLU A 61 18.72 -10.98 79.10
C GLU A 61 18.13 -10.83 77.68
N LEU A 62 17.20 -11.71 77.29
CA LEU A 62 16.49 -11.59 76.02
C LEU A 62 15.63 -10.33 75.93
N GLU A 63 14.95 -9.98 77.03
CA GLU A 63 14.13 -8.76 77.11
C GLU A 63 15.00 -7.51 76.95
N GLU A 64 16.18 -7.50 77.59
CA GLU A 64 17.14 -6.41 77.49
C GLU A 64 17.65 -6.25 76.05
N LEU A 65 18.07 -7.34 75.39
CA LEU A 65 18.53 -7.33 74.01
C LEU A 65 17.44 -6.89 73.02
N ALA A 66 16.19 -7.36 73.21
CA ALA A 66 15.06 -6.93 72.39
C ALA A 66 14.76 -5.43 72.57
N THR A 67 14.87 -4.92 73.80
CA THR A 67 14.67 -3.50 74.11
C THR A 67 15.81 -2.63 73.54
N GLN A 68 17.05 -3.10 73.60
CA GLN A 68 18.20 -2.44 72.98
C GLN A 68 18.02 -2.34 71.46
N LEU A 69 17.63 -3.44 70.80
CA LEU A 69 17.33 -3.44 69.38
C LEU A 69 16.18 -2.47 69.05
N TRP A 70 15.11 -2.46 69.84
CA TRP A 70 13.98 -1.54 69.65
C TRP A 70 14.41 -0.07 69.69
N ASN A 71 15.20 0.32 70.70
CA ASN A 71 15.70 1.68 70.84
C ASN A 71 16.68 2.05 69.71
N LYS A 72 17.55 1.11 69.31
CA LYS A 72 18.45 1.30 68.17
C LYS A 72 17.68 1.55 66.88
N VAL A 73 16.62 0.79 66.61
CA VAL A 73 15.75 1.00 65.44
C VAL A 73 15.09 2.39 65.44
N VAL A 74 14.73 2.93 66.61
CA VAL A 74 14.22 4.31 66.73
C VAL A 74 15.28 5.34 66.32
N ILE A 75 16.52 5.16 66.76
CA ILE A 75 17.66 6.04 66.38
C ILE A 75 18.00 5.91 64.90
N LEU A 76 18.00 4.69 64.35
CA LEU A 76 18.30 4.46 62.94
C LEU A 76 17.21 5.06 62.02
N LYS A 77 15.94 5.05 62.47
CA LYS A 77 14.85 5.71 61.76
C LYS A 77 15.06 7.23 61.67
N SER A 78 15.58 7.89 62.71
CA SER A 78 15.81 9.34 62.68
C SER A 78 17.00 9.73 61.79
N LYS A 79 18.00 8.87 61.65
CA LYS A 79 19.16 9.08 60.79
C LYS A 79 18.95 8.75 59.30
N LYS A 80 17.82 8.12 58.93
CA LYS A 80 17.48 7.67 57.55
C LYS A 80 18.56 6.78 56.89
N CYS A 81 19.30 6.00 57.66
CA CYS A 81 20.44 5.21 57.16
C CYS A 81 20.04 3.88 56.49
N LEU A 82 18.83 3.39 56.70
CA LEU A 82 18.40 2.04 56.31
C LEU A 82 17.01 2.06 55.68
N SER A 83 16.69 1.00 54.91
CA SER A 83 15.39 0.86 54.27
C SER A 83 14.26 0.76 55.30
N ALA A 84 13.09 1.30 54.97
CA ALA A 84 11.91 1.26 55.85
C ALA A 84 11.50 -0.18 56.19
N LEU A 85 11.66 -1.12 55.25
CA LEU A 85 11.35 -2.53 55.43
C LEU A 85 12.31 -3.19 56.43
N SER A 86 13.62 -2.95 56.32
CA SER A 86 14.62 -3.55 57.21
C SER A 86 14.49 -3.02 58.65
N LEU A 87 14.17 -1.73 58.81
CA LEU A 87 13.82 -1.15 60.13
C LEU A 87 12.53 -1.75 60.71
N THR A 88 11.54 -2.03 59.86
CA THR A 88 10.27 -2.63 60.29
C THR A 88 10.45 -4.08 60.72
N LYS A 89 11.24 -4.87 59.99
CA LYS A 89 11.61 -6.24 60.38
C LYS A 89 12.34 -6.27 61.72
N ALA A 90 13.34 -5.40 61.94
CA ALA A 90 14.04 -5.32 63.22
C ALA A 90 13.11 -4.92 64.38
N ARG A 91 12.18 -3.98 64.13
CA ARG A 91 11.13 -3.61 65.10
C ARG A 91 10.22 -4.79 65.43
N HIS A 92 9.84 -5.56 64.42
CA HIS A 92 8.98 -6.73 64.57
C HIS A 92 9.67 -7.88 65.32
N VAL A 93 10.96 -8.13 65.07
CA VAL A 93 11.76 -9.10 65.83
C VAL A 93 11.76 -8.77 67.31
N ALA A 94 12.05 -7.51 67.67
CA ALA A 94 11.99 -7.06 69.07
C ALA A 94 10.59 -7.23 69.67
N PHE A 95 9.54 -6.91 68.91
CA PHE A 95 8.15 -7.10 69.32
C PHE A 95 7.78 -8.58 69.54
N GLN A 96 8.19 -9.49 68.66
CA GLN A 96 7.90 -10.92 68.79
C GLN A 96 8.60 -11.55 69.98
N VAL A 97 9.88 -11.21 70.20
CA VAL A 97 10.63 -11.70 71.37
C VAL A 97 9.94 -11.25 72.67
N VAL A 98 9.56 -9.97 72.76
CA VAL A 98 8.82 -9.44 73.92
C VAL A 98 7.45 -10.10 74.04
N THR A 99 6.78 -10.42 72.92
CA THR A 99 5.47 -11.10 72.93
C THR A 99 5.54 -12.44 73.62
N HIS A 100 6.48 -13.30 73.21
CA HIS A 100 6.64 -14.62 73.80
C HIS A 100 7.10 -14.60 75.26
N LEU A 101 7.84 -13.56 75.67
CA LEU A 101 8.23 -13.38 77.07
C LEU A 101 7.04 -13.00 77.96
N TYR A 102 6.04 -12.31 77.41
CA TYR A 102 4.89 -11.80 78.16
C TYR A 102 3.62 -12.66 78.06
N GLU A 103 3.63 -13.77 77.31
CA GLU A 103 2.46 -14.66 77.13
C GLU A 103 1.80 -15.10 78.45
N SER A 104 2.61 -15.33 79.50
CA SER A 104 2.18 -15.76 80.83
C SER A 104 2.26 -14.68 81.91
N ASN A 105 2.63 -13.45 81.55
CA ASN A 105 2.75 -12.34 82.50
C ASN A 105 1.44 -11.55 82.59
N ASN A 106 0.95 -11.32 83.81
CA ASN A 106 -0.26 -10.53 84.09
C ASN A 106 0.07 -9.13 84.65
N ASP A 107 1.34 -8.72 84.64
CA ASP A 107 1.73 -7.39 85.09
C ASP A 107 1.26 -6.30 84.12
N GLU A 108 0.54 -5.31 84.67
CA GLU A 108 -0.06 -4.21 83.90
C GLU A 108 0.98 -3.39 83.13
N MET A 109 2.14 -3.11 83.73
CA MET A 109 3.17 -2.28 83.10
C MET A 109 3.80 -2.99 81.90
N THR A 110 4.02 -4.31 81.99
CA THR A 110 4.48 -5.10 80.84
C THR A 110 3.45 -5.16 79.71
N ILE A 111 2.16 -5.32 80.03
CA ILE A 111 1.08 -5.31 79.03
C ILE A 111 0.97 -3.94 78.35
N LYS A 112 1.05 -2.83 79.10
CA LYS A 112 1.06 -1.46 78.52
C LYS A 112 2.25 -1.24 77.57
N LYS A 113 3.45 -1.67 77.95
CA LYS A 113 4.63 -1.62 77.05
C LYS A 113 4.38 -2.41 75.76
N HIS A 114 3.81 -3.60 75.89
CA HIS A 114 3.49 -4.46 74.76
C HIS A 114 2.48 -3.80 73.81
N VAL A 115 1.41 -3.21 74.34
CA VAL A 115 0.38 -2.47 73.56
C VAL A 115 1.01 -1.36 72.72
N ILE A 116 1.88 -0.53 73.33
CA ILE A 116 2.58 0.57 72.63
C ILE A 116 3.51 0.02 71.55
N MET A 117 4.24 -1.07 71.83
CA MET A 117 5.11 -1.72 70.85
C MET A 117 4.29 -2.29 69.69
N ALA A 118 3.13 -2.89 69.96
CA ALA A 118 2.25 -3.43 68.94
C ALA A 118 1.72 -2.33 68.01
N LEU A 119 1.22 -1.21 68.54
CA LEU A 119 0.74 -0.07 67.74
C LEU A 119 1.82 0.48 66.80
N LYS A 120 3.03 0.70 67.32
CA LYS A 120 4.18 1.20 66.54
C LYS A 120 4.67 0.19 65.50
N THR A 121 4.57 -1.10 65.78
CA THR A 121 4.97 -2.18 64.86
C THR A 121 3.93 -2.37 63.76
N ALA A 122 2.64 -2.35 64.10
CA ALA A 122 1.54 -2.42 63.15
C ALA A 122 1.60 -1.25 62.16
N ARG A 123 1.77 0.00 62.64
CA ARG A 123 1.93 1.16 61.76
C ARG A 123 3.10 1.00 60.78
N ALA A 124 4.22 0.47 61.26
CA ALA A 124 5.41 0.28 60.44
C ALA A 124 5.20 -0.75 59.31
N TRP A 125 4.46 -1.83 59.59
CA TRP A 125 4.08 -2.80 58.57
C TRP A 125 3.08 -2.23 57.55
N ILE A 126 2.10 -1.44 58.01
CA ILE A 126 1.15 -0.73 57.14
C ILE A 126 1.90 0.24 56.21
N ASP A 127 2.85 1.03 56.75
CA ASP A 127 3.68 1.95 55.96
C ASP A 127 4.53 1.21 54.90
N CYS A 128 4.94 -0.03 55.18
CA CYS A 128 5.67 -0.89 54.24
C CYS A 128 4.77 -1.71 53.32
N LYS A 129 3.44 -1.57 53.41
CA LYS A 129 2.44 -2.32 52.64
C LYS A 129 2.44 -3.84 52.88
N GLU A 130 2.85 -4.27 54.06
CA GLU A 130 2.91 -5.68 54.48
C GLU A 130 1.70 -6.02 55.36
N TRP A 131 0.56 -6.25 54.71
CA TRP A 131 -0.76 -6.32 55.35
C TRP A 131 -0.92 -7.51 56.31
N GLU A 132 -0.44 -8.70 55.93
CA GLU A 132 -0.60 -9.91 56.73
C GLU A 132 0.16 -9.82 58.06
N ASN A 133 1.36 -9.23 58.04
CA ASN A 133 2.16 -9.03 59.26
C ASN A 133 1.54 -7.94 60.15
N ALA A 134 0.98 -6.88 59.57
CA ALA A 134 0.21 -5.89 60.31
C ALA A 134 -1.02 -6.51 60.99
N GLU A 135 -1.74 -7.38 60.29
CA GLU A 135 -2.93 -8.07 60.82
C GLU A 135 -2.58 -8.97 62.02
N LYS A 136 -1.49 -9.75 61.92
CA LYS A 136 -0.98 -10.57 63.03
C LYS A 136 -0.62 -9.73 64.25
N VAL A 137 0.07 -8.60 64.05
CA VAL A 137 0.45 -7.69 65.15
C VAL A 137 -0.80 -7.05 65.77
N LEU A 138 -1.77 -6.63 64.96
CA LEU A 138 -3.02 -6.05 65.46
C LEU A 138 -3.86 -7.09 66.21
N TYR A 139 -3.88 -8.35 65.79
CA TYR A 139 -4.55 -9.42 66.54
C TYR A 139 -3.96 -9.58 67.95
N ILE A 140 -2.63 -9.60 68.07
CA ILE A 140 -1.93 -9.66 69.37
C ILE A 140 -2.24 -8.40 70.20
N PHE A 141 -2.24 -7.22 69.58
CA PHE A 141 -2.64 -5.96 70.23
C PHE A 141 -4.05 -6.06 70.84
N HIS A 142 -5.04 -6.59 70.09
CA HIS A 142 -6.41 -6.71 70.59
C HIS A 142 -6.49 -7.66 71.80
N GLN A 143 -5.73 -8.76 71.79
CA GLN A 143 -5.64 -9.66 72.95
C GLN A 143 -5.00 -8.97 74.17
N ALA A 144 -3.92 -8.22 73.97
CA ALA A 144 -3.24 -7.47 75.03
C ALA A 144 -4.16 -6.39 75.63
N ILE A 145 -4.91 -5.66 74.79
CA ILE A 145 -5.91 -4.68 75.21
C ILE A 145 -7.05 -5.34 76.00
N GLN A 146 -7.55 -6.50 75.58
CA GLN A 146 -8.60 -7.23 76.31
C GLN A 146 -8.13 -7.63 77.71
N LYS A 147 -6.89 -8.13 77.85
CA LYS A 147 -6.28 -8.42 79.15
C LYS A 147 -6.17 -7.17 80.01
N LEU A 148 -5.71 -6.05 79.44
CA LEU A 148 -5.59 -4.78 80.15
C LEU A 148 -6.96 -4.24 80.61
N GLN A 149 -7.99 -4.35 79.76
CA GLN A 149 -9.37 -4.00 80.12
C GLN A 149 -9.94 -4.89 81.24
N HIS A 150 -9.60 -6.18 81.28
CA HIS A 150 -10.02 -7.09 82.35
C HIS A 150 -9.39 -6.69 83.70
N ILE A 151 -8.08 -6.48 83.72
CA ILE A 151 -7.33 -6.04 84.91
C ILE A 151 -7.89 -4.71 85.41
N SER A 152 -8.16 -3.76 84.52
CA SER A 152 -8.74 -2.46 84.88
C SER A 152 -10.16 -2.59 85.45
N LYS A 153 -10.99 -3.50 84.92
CA LYS A 153 -12.33 -3.80 85.47
C LYS A 153 -12.27 -4.43 86.87
N GLU A 154 -11.34 -5.35 87.11
CA GLU A 154 -11.12 -5.97 88.43
C GLU A 154 -10.64 -4.94 89.47
N LYS A 155 -9.78 -3.99 89.06
CA LYS A 155 -9.36 -2.89 89.95
C LYS A 155 -10.51 -1.97 90.37
N LYS A 156 -11.50 -1.77 89.50
CA LYS A 156 -12.71 -0.98 89.81
C LYS A 156 -13.53 -1.58 90.97
N THR A 157 -13.46 -2.90 91.19
CA THR A 157 -14.24 -3.61 92.22
C THR A 157 -13.63 -3.57 93.64
N PHE A 158 -12.37 -3.15 93.83
CA PHE A 158 -11.63 -3.33 95.11
C PHE A 158 -11.13 -2.04 95.84
N ASN A 159 -11.62 -0.81 95.53
CA ASN A 159 -11.21 0.54 96.05
C ASN A 159 -9.89 1.11 95.45
N LEU A 160 -9.57 2.42 95.31
CA LEU A 160 -10.25 3.74 95.42
C LEU A 160 -9.37 4.81 94.69
N THR A 161 -9.95 5.53 93.73
CA THR A 161 -9.86 6.99 93.43
C THR A 161 -10.44 7.17 92.03
N THR A 162 -11.55 7.91 91.93
CA THR A 162 -12.28 8.08 90.67
C THR A 162 -11.39 8.72 89.59
N GLU A 163 -10.38 9.50 89.97
CA GLU A 163 -9.46 10.18 89.06
C GLU A 163 -8.37 9.30 88.47
N ALA A 164 -7.70 8.46 89.26
CA ALA A 164 -6.66 7.56 88.76
C ALA A 164 -7.25 6.54 87.76
N PHE A 165 -8.42 6.00 88.09
CA PHE A 165 -9.16 5.11 87.19
C PHE A 165 -9.64 5.84 85.92
N LYS A 166 -10.09 7.09 86.03
CA LYS A 166 -10.46 7.91 84.85
C LYS A 166 -9.25 8.13 83.93
N LYS A 167 -8.07 8.39 84.50
CA LYS A 167 -6.82 8.57 83.73
C LYS A 167 -6.39 7.28 83.05
N GLU A 168 -6.37 6.16 83.77
CA GLU A 168 -6.02 4.84 83.23
C GLU A 168 -7.00 4.42 82.12
N LYS A 169 -8.31 4.61 82.34
CA LYS A 169 -9.33 4.37 81.31
C LYS A 169 -9.12 5.25 80.08
N TYR A 170 -8.78 6.53 80.27
CA TYR A 170 -8.51 7.46 79.16
C TYR A 170 -7.29 7.03 78.32
N GLU A 171 -6.24 6.51 78.97
CA GLU A 171 -5.06 5.94 78.30
C GLU A 171 -5.44 4.68 77.50
N ILE A 172 -6.18 3.74 78.11
CA ILE A 172 -6.66 2.51 77.43
C ILE A 172 -7.58 2.86 76.25
N ASP A 173 -8.53 3.77 76.43
CA ASP A 173 -9.43 4.24 75.37
C ASP A 173 -8.65 4.95 74.25
N THR A 174 -7.53 5.61 74.57
CA THR A 174 -6.64 6.23 73.58
C THR A 174 -5.94 5.17 72.71
N ASP A 175 -5.41 4.12 73.34
CA ASP A 175 -4.77 3.02 72.63
C ASP A 175 -5.78 2.25 71.76
N ILE A 176 -7.00 2.00 72.27
CA ILE A 176 -8.11 1.40 71.51
C ILE A 176 -8.45 2.25 70.29
N PHE A 177 -8.61 3.56 70.46
CA PHE A 177 -8.90 4.47 69.36
C PHE A 177 -7.81 4.41 68.27
N GLN A 178 -6.53 4.43 68.67
CA GLN A 178 -5.41 4.30 67.73
C GLN A 178 -5.40 2.93 67.02
N GLY A 179 -5.67 1.85 67.75
CA GLY A 179 -5.78 0.50 67.21
C GLY A 179 -6.92 0.34 66.20
N LEU A 180 -8.07 0.96 66.47
CA LEU A 180 -9.21 1.00 65.55
C LEU A 180 -8.87 1.77 64.27
N CYS A 181 -8.16 2.90 64.36
CA CYS A 181 -7.73 3.66 63.19
C CYS A 181 -6.74 2.87 62.31
N LEU A 182 -5.76 2.19 62.90
CA LEU A 182 -4.82 1.33 62.18
C LEU A 182 -5.51 0.12 61.56
N SER A 183 -6.49 -0.44 62.27
CA SER A 183 -7.31 -1.54 61.77
C SER A 183 -8.19 -1.09 60.60
N ALA A 184 -8.77 0.11 60.66
CA ALA A 184 -9.51 0.68 59.54
C ALA A 184 -8.62 0.85 58.30
N GLU A 185 -7.42 1.40 58.46
CA GLU A 185 -6.45 1.60 57.37
C GLU A 185 -5.99 0.27 56.76
N LEU A 186 -5.71 -0.73 57.59
CA LEU A 186 -5.36 -2.08 57.13
C LEU A 186 -6.51 -2.71 56.34
N LYS A 187 -7.74 -2.68 56.89
CA LYS A 187 -8.91 -3.28 56.24
C LYS A 187 -9.27 -2.57 54.95
N PHE A 188 -9.12 -1.26 54.90
CA PHE A 188 -9.26 -0.49 53.67
C PHE A 188 -8.20 -0.89 52.63
N ALA A 189 -6.93 -0.98 53.02
CA ALA A 189 -5.85 -1.43 52.13
C ALA A 189 -6.02 -2.87 51.62
N GLN A 190 -6.64 -3.75 52.42
CA GLN A 190 -7.01 -5.12 52.03
C GLN A 190 -8.30 -5.19 51.19
N SER A 191 -8.90 -4.05 50.80
CA SER A 191 -10.20 -3.97 50.11
C SER A 191 -11.39 -4.56 50.88
N GLN A 192 -11.27 -4.72 52.20
CA GLN A 192 -12.33 -5.17 53.10
C GLN A 192 -13.15 -3.97 53.59
N LEU A 193 -13.85 -3.32 52.65
CA LEU A 193 -14.47 -2.01 52.86
C LEU A 193 -15.53 -1.98 53.97
N ASN A 194 -16.35 -3.02 54.09
CA ASN A 194 -17.37 -3.11 55.15
C ASN A 194 -16.73 -3.20 56.55
N GLU A 195 -15.62 -3.91 56.68
CA GLU A 195 -14.88 -4.00 57.94
C GLU A 195 -14.20 -2.66 58.27
N ALA A 196 -13.63 -1.99 57.26
CA ALA A 196 -13.08 -0.64 57.43
C ALA A 196 -14.14 0.35 57.92
N LYS A 197 -15.33 0.35 57.31
CA LYS A 197 -16.49 1.16 57.74
C LYS A 197 -16.88 0.88 59.19
N LEU A 198 -16.91 -0.38 59.59
CA LEU A 198 -17.20 -0.77 60.97
C LEU A 198 -16.14 -0.27 61.95
N MET A 199 -14.85 -0.35 61.60
CA MET A 199 -13.76 0.15 62.46
C MET A 199 -13.81 1.68 62.61
N VAL A 200 -14.09 2.41 61.54
CA VAL A 200 -14.27 3.87 61.59
C VAL A 200 -15.50 4.24 62.40
N ALA A 201 -16.62 3.54 62.26
CA ALA A 201 -17.83 3.76 63.06
C ALA A 201 -17.55 3.59 64.56
N LYS A 202 -16.83 2.53 64.95
CA LYS A 202 -16.39 2.34 66.34
C LYS A 202 -15.45 3.45 66.79
N ALA A 203 -14.47 3.85 65.97
CA ALA A 203 -13.58 4.96 66.31
C ALA A 203 -14.34 6.29 66.50
N LYS A 204 -15.40 6.52 65.70
CA LYS A 204 -16.30 7.68 65.80
C LYS A 204 -17.07 7.71 67.12
N GLU A 205 -17.53 6.57 67.63
CA GLU A 205 -18.17 6.48 68.97
C GLU A 205 -17.21 6.92 70.09
N PHE A 206 -15.96 6.46 70.05
CA PHE A 206 -14.92 6.88 71.01
C PHE A 206 -14.56 8.36 70.88
N MET A 207 -14.54 8.88 69.65
CA MET A 207 -14.30 10.30 69.39
C MET A 207 -15.43 11.16 69.98
N GLN A 208 -16.71 10.82 69.74
CA GLN A 208 -17.86 11.58 70.24
C GLN A 208 -17.99 11.52 71.77
N GLY A 209 -17.68 10.37 72.38
CA GLY A 209 -17.80 10.17 73.84
C GLY A 209 -16.61 10.66 74.66
N THR A 210 -15.38 10.43 74.17
CA THR A 210 -14.15 10.56 75.00
C THR A 210 -13.11 11.52 74.41
N PHE A 211 -13.00 11.64 73.08
CA PHE A 211 -11.93 12.41 72.41
C PHE A 211 -12.45 13.37 71.31
N PRO A 212 -13.25 14.39 71.66
CA PRO A 212 -13.81 15.31 70.65
C PRO A 212 -12.72 16.07 69.88
N ASN A 213 -11.56 16.31 70.51
CA ASN A 213 -10.39 16.94 69.89
C ASN A 213 -9.63 16.06 68.87
N LYS A 214 -10.05 14.80 68.65
CA LYS A 214 -9.49 13.92 67.62
C LYS A 214 -10.35 13.87 66.35
N ALA A 215 -11.35 14.74 66.23
CA ALA A 215 -12.23 14.81 65.09
C ALA A 215 -11.49 15.08 63.78
N GLY A 216 -10.53 16.02 63.75
CA GLY A 216 -9.75 16.27 62.54
C GLY A 216 -8.83 15.13 62.13
N PHE A 217 -8.30 14.35 63.09
CA PHE A 217 -7.55 13.14 62.78
C PHE A 217 -8.41 12.11 62.03
N LEU A 218 -9.63 11.84 62.52
CA LEU A 218 -10.55 10.89 61.87
C LEU A 218 -11.08 11.44 60.55
N SER A 219 -11.31 12.76 60.46
CA SER A 219 -11.64 13.47 59.21
C SER A 219 -10.56 13.27 58.15
N LEU A 220 -9.28 13.41 58.50
CA LEU A 220 -8.16 13.23 57.58
C LEU A 220 -8.02 11.77 57.14
N LEU A 221 -8.23 10.81 58.04
CA LEU A 221 -8.23 9.39 57.69
C LEU A 221 -9.31 9.09 56.64
N CYS A 222 -10.53 9.57 56.85
CA CYS A 222 -11.63 9.40 55.88
C CYS A 222 -11.35 10.16 54.57
N HIS A 223 -10.72 11.34 54.63
CA HIS A 223 -10.31 12.07 53.43
C HIS A 223 -9.33 11.24 52.58
N ASN A 224 -8.32 10.64 53.22
CA ASN A 224 -7.32 9.81 52.53
C ASN A 224 -7.96 8.57 51.90
N PHE A 225 -8.89 7.90 52.60
CA PHE A 225 -9.67 6.82 52.01
C PHE A 225 -10.48 7.30 50.80
N GLY A 226 -11.08 8.49 50.88
CA GLY A 226 -11.78 9.10 49.76
C GLY A 226 -10.87 9.38 48.56
N VAL A 227 -9.67 9.90 48.79
CA VAL A 227 -8.65 10.14 47.75
C VAL A 227 -8.20 8.85 47.08
N ASP A 228 -7.93 7.81 47.86
CA ASP A 228 -7.48 6.52 47.34
C ASP A 228 -8.61 5.79 46.62
N SER A 229 -9.85 5.80 47.15
CA SER A 229 -11.03 5.31 46.45
C SER A 229 -11.26 6.03 45.12
N PHE A 230 -11.01 7.35 45.04
CA PHE A 230 -11.10 8.09 43.78
C PHE A 230 -10.05 7.63 42.76
N LYS A 231 -8.79 7.45 43.19
CA LYS A 231 -7.70 6.93 42.33
C LYS A 231 -8.00 5.52 41.82
N ASP A 232 -8.57 4.68 42.68
CA ASP A 232 -8.95 3.30 42.37
C ASP A 232 -10.30 3.20 41.63
N LYS A 233 -10.89 4.34 41.26
CA LYS A 233 -12.18 4.46 40.53
C LYS A 233 -13.38 3.85 41.26
N GLN A 234 -13.30 3.70 42.58
CA GLN A 234 -14.39 3.25 43.44
C GLN A 234 -15.22 4.46 43.90
N PHE A 235 -15.90 5.12 42.96
CA PHE A 235 -16.53 6.43 43.20
C PHE A 235 -17.60 6.41 44.30
N GLY A 236 -18.45 5.39 44.38
CA GLY A 236 -19.46 5.28 45.43
C GLY A 236 -18.88 5.15 46.85
N GLU A 237 -17.74 4.47 46.98
CA GLU A 237 -16.99 4.38 48.23
C GLU A 237 -16.28 5.71 48.54
N GLY A 238 -15.73 6.36 47.52
CA GLY A 238 -15.22 7.73 47.62
C GLY A 238 -16.28 8.72 48.12
N VAL A 239 -17.51 8.63 47.61
CA VAL A 239 -18.66 9.44 48.08
C VAL A 239 -18.91 9.21 49.56
N PHE A 240 -18.93 7.95 50.01
CA PHE A 240 -19.11 7.62 51.43
C PHE A 240 -18.02 8.23 52.30
N TRP A 241 -16.75 7.98 51.97
CA TRP A 241 -15.61 8.41 52.79
C TRP A 241 -15.45 9.93 52.83
N LEU A 242 -15.68 10.62 51.71
CA LEU A 242 -15.60 12.08 51.65
C LEU A 242 -16.79 12.75 52.35
N LYS A 243 -17.99 12.16 52.32
CA LYS A 243 -19.13 12.60 53.15
C LYS A 243 -18.81 12.46 54.63
N GLU A 244 -18.30 11.31 55.05
CA GLU A 244 -17.92 11.10 56.46
C GLU A 244 -16.80 12.06 56.88
N SER A 245 -15.79 12.28 56.03
CA SER A 245 -14.73 13.26 56.28
C SER A 245 -15.28 14.67 56.50
N TYR A 246 -16.16 15.14 55.60
CA TYR A 246 -16.78 16.45 55.73
C TYR A 246 -17.62 16.57 57.02
N GLN A 247 -18.43 15.56 57.34
CA GLN A 247 -19.26 15.58 58.54
C GLN A 247 -18.44 15.60 59.84
N LEU A 248 -17.29 14.93 59.86
CA LEU A 248 -16.39 14.91 61.02
C LEU A 248 -15.61 16.22 61.17
N GLY A 249 -15.21 16.84 60.06
CA GLY A 249 -14.37 18.01 60.09
C GLY A 249 -15.09 19.37 60.06
N LYS A 250 -16.41 19.42 59.75
CA LYS A 250 -17.17 20.69 59.69
C LYS A 250 -17.22 21.45 61.03
N ASP A 251 -17.21 20.73 62.15
CA ASP A 251 -17.32 21.27 63.51
C ASP A 251 -15.97 21.17 64.27
N ALA A 252 -14.90 20.76 63.59
CA ALA A 252 -13.61 20.48 64.20
C ALA A 252 -12.62 21.65 64.02
N ASP A 253 -12.10 22.18 65.13
CA ASP A 253 -11.18 23.34 65.12
C ASP A 253 -9.83 23.05 64.45
N ASP A 254 -9.43 21.77 64.37
CA ASP A 254 -8.15 21.31 63.84
C ASP A 254 -8.16 21.07 62.31
N VAL A 255 -9.31 21.18 61.65
CA VAL A 255 -9.41 21.03 60.20
C VAL A 255 -9.58 22.38 59.52
N SER A 256 -8.64 22.71 58.62
CA SER A 256 -8.72 23.98 57.89
C SER A 256 -9.93 24.03 56.96
N THR A 257 -10.52 25.22 56.82
CA THR A 257 -11.61 25.48 55.88
C THR A 257 -11.23 25.13 54.43
N SER A 258 -9.96 25.32 54.06
CA SER A 258 -9.44 24.93 52.75
C SER A 258 -9.46 23.41 52.54
N THR A 259 -9.12 22.61 53.58
CA THR A 259 -9.22 21.14 53.53
C THR A 259 -10.67 20.66 53.45
N GLN A 260 -11.60 21.35 54.10
CA GLN A 260 -13.03 21.06 53.98
C GLN A 260 -13.54 21.35 52.55
N ALA A 261 -13.16 22.49 51.98
CA ALA A 261 -13.52 22.83 50.62
C ALA A 261 -12.89 21.89 49.58
N SER A 262 -11.63 21.46 49.76
CA SER A 262 -10.99 20.48 48.87
C SER A 262 -11.69 19.12 48.92
N THR A 263 -12.11 18.68 50.11
CA THR A 263 -12.91 17.45 50.31
C THR A 263 -14.24 17.54 49.57
N LEU A 264 -14.95 18.67 49.66
CA LEU A 264 -16.20 18.90 48.94
C LEU A 264 -16.02 18.95 47.41
N ARG A 265 -14.93 19.56 46.90
CA ARG A 265 -14.63 19.56 45.46
C ARG A 265 -14.34 18.15 44.95
N LEU A 266 -13.59 17.35 45.70
CA LEU A 266 -13.35 15.95 45.35
C LEU A 266 -14.64 15.11 45.42
N LEU A 267 -15.49 15.36 46.43
CA LEU A 267 -16.80 14.72 46.56
C LEU A 267 -17.69 15.02 45.34
N ALA A 268 -17.69 16.26 44.86
CA ALA A 268 -18.40 16.62 43.63
C ALA A 268 -17.88 15.84 42.41
N ASN A 269 -16.57 15.70 42.26
CA ASN A 269 -15.99 14.86 41.21
C ASN A 269 -16.42 13.38 41.33
N CYS A 270 -16.44 12.82 42.54
CA CYS A 270 -16.94 11.45 42.73
C CYS A 270 -18.40 11.30 42.27
N PHE A 271 -19.28 12.26 42.59
CA PHE A 271 -20.66 12.25 42.12
C PHE A 271 -20.75 12.29 40.59
N MET A 272 -19.95 13.16 39.96
CA MET A 272 -19.92 13.32 38.50
C MET A 272 -19.49 12.04 37.77
N GLU A 273 -18.58 11.27 38.35
CA GLU A 273 -18.10 10.01 37.78
C GLU A 273 -19.03 8.81 38.05
N GLU A 274 -19.69 8.77 39.22
CA GLU A 274 -20.60 7.67 39.60
C GLU A 274 -21.90 7.64 38.79
N LYS A 275 -22.45 8.81 38.41
CA LYS A 275 -23.64 8.99 37.55
C LYS A 275 -24.95 8.31 38.05
N ASN A 276 -25.23 8.37 39.34
CA ASN A 276 -26.51 7.93 39.95
C ASN A 276 -27.66 8.94 39.78
N THR A 277 -28.94 8.59 39.91
CA THR A 277 -30.10 9.46 39.58
C THR A 277 -30.03 10.91 40.10
N ASP A 278 -29.49 11.14 41.31
CA ASP A 278 -29.43 12.47 41.93
C ASP A 278 -28.02 13.09 41.89
N TRP A 279 -27.13 12.59 41.02
CA TRP A 279 -25.71 12.96 41.03
C TRP A 279 -25.47 14.45 40.74
N ILE A 280 -26.25 15.03 39.81
CA ILE A 280 -26.12 16.43 39.39
C ILE A 280 -26.44 17.37 40.56
N GLU A 281 -27.59 17.18 41.21
CA GLU A 281 -28.02 17.99 42.35
C GLU A 281 -27.02 17.87 43.51
N ASN A 282 -26.58 16.64 43.82
CA ASN A 282 -25.61 16.39 44.87
C ASN A 282 -24.24 17.03 44.58
N ALA A 283 -23.77 16.99 43.32
CA ALA A 283 -22.53 17.64 42.91
C ALA A 283 -22.65 19.17 42.97
N PHE A 284 -23.77 19.75 42.52
CA PHE A 284 -24.03 21.19 42.64
C PHE A 284 -24.05 21.65 44.09
N ASN A 285 -24.72 20.91 44.97
CA ASN A 285 -24.74 21.20 46.40
C ASN A 285 -23.33 21.17 46.98
N ALA A 286 -22.54 20.13 46.71
CA ALA A 286 -21.17 20.02 47.18
C ALA A 286 -20.27 21.18 46.70
N ILE A 287 -20.36 21.56 45.42
CA ILE A 287 -19.59 22.69 44.86
C ILE A 287 -20.06 24.04 45.41
N HIS A 288 -21.37 24.26 45.54
CA HIS A 288 -21.91 25.47 46.13
C HIS A 288 -21.40 25.67 47.57
N LEU A 289 -21.42 24.60 48.38
CA LEU A 289 -20.85 24.64 49.72
C LEU A 289 -19.33 24.87 49.68
N ALA A 290 -18.59 24.20 48.80
CA ALA A 290 -17.14 24.36 48.69
C ALA A 290 -16.76 25.80 48.35
N ASN A 291 -17.43 26.41 47.36
CA ASN A 291 -17.17 27.78 46.93
C ASN A 291 -17.62 28.82 47.97
N LYS A 292 -18.61 28.50 48.81
CA LYS A 292 -19.02 29.35 49.93
C LYS A 292 -17.99 29.35 51.06
N ILE A 293 -17.37 28.20 51.33
CA ILE A 293 -16.37 28.04 52.40
C ILE A 293 -15.02 28.64 51.97
N ASP A 294 -14.56 28.29 50.76
CA ASP A 294 -13.28 28.71 50.20
C ASP A 294 -13.43 28.88 48.68
N PRO A 295 -13.74 30.10 48.21
CA PRO A 295 -13.82 30.41 46.79
C PRO A 295 -12.50 30.10 46.09
N HIS A 296 -12.54 29.23 45.07
CA HIS A 296 -11.34 28.81 44.37
C HIS A 296 -11.63 28.55 42.89
N PRO A 297 -10.70 28.86 41.97
CA PRO A 297 -10.90 28.70 40.53
C PRO A 297 -11.34 27.27 40.14
N ALA A 298 -10.73 26.25 40.72
CA ALA A 298 -11.11 24.85 40.49
C ALA A 298 -12.59 24.57 40.81
N GLY A 299 -13.15 25.17 41.87
CA GLY A 299 -14.56 25.01 42.21
C GLY A 299 -15.49 25.78 41.27
N ILE A 300 -15.05 26.92 40.73
CA ILE A 300 -15.77 27.66 39.69
C ILE A 300 -15.76 26.88 38.36
N TYR A 301 -14.63 26.24 38.02
CA TYR A 301 -14.54 25.36 36.85
C TYR A 301 -15.45 24.14 36.98
N LEU A 302 -15.51 23.50 38.15
CA LEU A 302 -16.47 22.40 38.37
C LEU A 302 -17.92 22.87 38.28
N LYS A 303 -18.23 24.08 38.76
CA LYS A 303 -19.54 24.71 38.56
C LYS A 303 -19.85 24.94 37.07
N LEU A 304 -18.88 25.43 36.30
CA LEU A 304 -18.99 25.56 34.84
C LEU A 304 -19.26 24.18 34.19
N GLN A 305 -18.51 23.16 34.60
CA GLN A 305 -18.67 21.80 34.08
C GLN A 305 -20.05 21.21 34.37
N LEU A 306 -20.58 21.42 35.57
CA LEU A 306 -21.94 20.99 35.92
C LEU A 306 -22.99 21.75 35.10
N ASN A 307 -22.87 23.07 34.93
CA ASN A 307 -23.79 23.87 34.10
C ASN A 307 -23.80 23.44 32.61
N VAL A 308 -22.69 22.86 32.12
CA VAL A 308 -22.60 22.32 30.75
C VAL A 308 -23.20 20.91 30.64
N LEU A 309 -23.14 20.13 31.72
CA LEU A 309 -23.62 18.74 31.75
C LEU A 309 -25.08 18.60 32.18
N ASP A 310 -25.66 19.62 32.78
CA ASP A 310 -27.05 19.64 33.26
C ASP A 310 -28.03 19.90 32.10
N GLY A 311 -28.64 18.82 31.59
CA GLY A 311 -29.74 18.90 30.63
C GLY A 311 -29.44 19.77 29.40
N GLU A 312 -30.28 20.77 29.15
CA GLU A 312 -30.03 21.78 28.12
C GLU A 312 -29.14 22.91 28.69
N PRO A 313 -27.96 23.18 28.08
CA PRO A 313 -26.99 24.11 28.62
C PRO A 313 -27.54 25.55 28.63
N ASN A 314 -27.74 26.11 29.82
CA ASN A 314 -28.14 27.51 29.96
C ASN A 314 -26.93 28.43 29.73
N LEU A 315 -26.85 28.98 28.52
CA LEU A 315 -25.73 29.83 28.08
C LEU A 315 -25.46 31.03 29.00
N ASN A 316 -26.50 31.59 29.66
CA ASN A 316 -26.31 32.72 30.59
C ASN A 316 -25.59 32.29 31.87
N LEU A 317 -25.90 31.09 32.40
CA LEU A 317 -25.22 30.55 33.57
C LEU A 317 -23.78 30.16 33.26
N ILE A 318 -23.55 29.59 32.08
CA ILE A 318 -22.21 29.23 31.57
C ILE A 318 -21.36 30.50 31.38
N LEU A 319 -21.94 31.55 30.80
CA LEU A 319 -21.28 32.85 30.65
C LEU A 319 -20.92 33.46 32.00
N ALA A 320 -21.87 33.46 32.95
CA ALA A 320 -21.63 33.97 34.29
C ALA A 320 -20.52 33.19 35.01
N SER A 321 -20.47 31.86 34.89
CA SER A 321 -19.40 31.03 35.46
C SER A 321 -18.04 31.26 34.80
N LEU A 322 -18.00 31.41 33.47
CA LEU A 322 -16.77 31.73 32.74
C LEU A 322 -16.25 33.12 33.12
N GLN A 323 -17.16 34.09 33.29
CA GLN A 323 -16.84 35.44 33.75
C GLN A 323 -16.35 35.43 35.19
N GLU A 324 -17.02 34.71 36.10
CA GLU A 324 -16.61 34.53 37.50
C GLU A 324 -15.19 33.93 37.59
N MET A 325 -14.91 32.92 36.76
CA MET A 325 -13.59 32.30 36.67
C MET A 325 -12.54 33.30 36.16
N LEU A 326 -12.86 34.08 35.12
CA LEU A 326 -11.94 35.07 34.56
C LEU A 326 -11.61 36.21 35.54
N HIS A 327 -12.56 36.64 36.37
CA HIS A 327 -12.34 37.71 37.34
C HIS A 327 -11.64 37.24 38.62
N HIS A 328 -11.57 35.93 38.87
CA HIS A 328 -10.88 35.41 40.04
C HIS A 328 -9.36 35.67 39.96
N LYS A 329 -8.78 36.16 41.08
CA LYS A 329 -7.36 36.53 41.19
C LYS A 329 -6.41 35.36 40.87
N ASP A 330 -6.75 34.15 41.31
CA ASP A 330 -5.91 32.95 41.16
C ASP A 330 -6.24 32.13 39.89
N SER A 331 -7.04 32.67 38.96
CA SER A 331 -7.35 31.95 37.71
C SER A 331 -6.12 31.88 36.80
N SER A 332 -5.64 30.65 36.60
CA SER A 332 -4.53 30.33 35.68
C SER A 332 -5.00 30.21 34.24
N ILE A 333 -4.05 30.31 33.31
CA ILE A 333 -4.31 30.09 31.88
C ILE A 333 -4.75 28.65 31.61
N ASP A 334 -4.18 27.66 32.30
CA ASP A 334 -4.53 26.24 32.15
C ASP A 334 -6.01 25.97 32.43
N LEU A 335 -6.56 26.67 33.42
CA LEU A 335 -7.97 26.54 33.77
C LEU A 335 -8.88 27.13 32.67
N ILE A 336 -8.47 28.24 32.06
CA ILE A 336 -9.17 28.83 30.91
C ILE A 336 -9.07 27.91 29.69
N LEU A 337 -7.90 27.32 29.42
CA LEU A 337 -7.72 26.34 28.34
C LEU A 337 -8.62 25.13 28.54
N ASN A 338 -8.70 24.59 29.77
CA ASN A 338 -9.61 23.50 30.10
C ASN A 338 -11.08 23.89 29.89
N ALA A 339 -11.46 25.11 30.27
CA ALA A 339 -12.81 25.62 30.01
C ALA A 339 -13.12 25.73 28.52
N LEU A 340 -12.19 26.25 27.71
CA LEU A 340 -12.33 26.30 26.25
C LEU A 340 -12.48 24.89 25.64
N HIS A 341 -11.68 23.93 26.08
CA HIS A 341 -11.81 22.53 25.63
C HIS A 341 -13.16 21.91 26.01
N LEU A 342 -13.68 22.20 27.20
CA LEU A 342 -15.02 21.76 27.61
C LEU A 342 -16.10 22.38 26.71
N LEU A 343 -16.05 23.69 26.46
CA LEU A 343 -17.03 24.38 25.61
C LEU A 343 -16.98 23.87 24.17
N LYS A 344 -15.77 23.64 23.64
CA LYS A 344 -15.54 23.02 22.33
C LYS A 344 -16.20 21.65 22.23
N LYS A 345 -15.98 20.78 23.22
CA LYS A 345 -16.54 19.42 23.26
C LYS A 345 -18.07 19.41 23.16
N HIS A 346 -18.71 20.41 23.74
CA HIS A 346 -20.17 20.56 23.76
C HIS A 346 -20.72 21.53 22.69
N GLN A 347 -19.87 22.02 21.77
CA GLN A 347 -20.23 22.93 20.67
C GLN A 347 -20.93 24.23 21.13
N ILE A 348 -20.48 24.81 22.25
CA ILE A 348 -21.03 26.04 22.86
C ILE A 348 -19.94 27.11 23.05
N SER A 349 -18.99 27.18 22.13
CA SER A 349 -17.85 28.10 22.18
C SER A 349 -18.24 29.57 22.01
N SER A 350 -19.46 29.87 21.57
CA SER A 350 -20.00 31.22 21.34
C SER A 350 -19.99 32.06 22.62
N VAL A 351 -20.16 31.43 23.78
CA VAL A 351 -20.03 32.07 25.10
C VAL A 351 -18.60 32.55 25.34
N ALA A 352 -17.58 31.75 24.97
CA ALA A 352 -16.19 32.17 25.06
C ALA A 352 -15.86 33.27 24.05
N PHE A 353 -16.52 33.27 22.88
CA PHE A 353 -16.35 34.34 21.88
C PHE A 353 -16.81 35.71 22.41
N GLN A 354 -17.88 35.76 23.21
CA GLN A 354 -18.36 37.01 23.84
C GLN A 354 -17.34 37.59 24.85
N LEU A 355 -16.58 36.73 25.54
CA LEU A 355 -15.57 37.15 26.51
C LEU A 355 -14.14 37.21 25.95
N ARG A 356 -13.95 36.92 24.65
CA ARG A 356 -12.61 36.75 24.03
C ARG A 356 -11.65 37.89 24.31
N LEU A 357 -12.08 39.14 24.18
CA LEU A 357 -11.22 40.32 24.39
C LEU A 357 -10.79 40.45 25.85
N GLN A 358 -11.67 40.10 26.81
CA GLN A 358 -11.34 40.10 28.23
C GLN A 358 -10.35 38.99 28.57
N ILE A 359 -10.54 37.80 27.97
CA ILE A 359 -9.63 36.66 28.12
C ILE A 359 -8.23 37.01 27.59
N LEU A 360 -8.13 37.52 26.37
CA LEU A 360 -6.85 37.89 25.77
C LEU A 360 -6.14 39.00 26.55
N LYS A 361 -6.88 40.03 26.99
CA LYS A 361 -6.33 41.12 27.79
C LYS A 361 -5.77 40.65 29.14
N LYS A 362 -6.37 39.64 29.78
CA LYS A 362 -5.88 39.12 31.06
C LYS A 362 -4.51 38.42 30.92
N PHE A 363 -4.25 37.77 29.79
CA PHE A 363 -3.06 36.92 29.59
C PHE A 363 -2.08 37.45 28.53
N GLU A 364 -2.20 38.71 28.11
CA GLU A 364 -1.42 39.34 27.02
C GLU A 364 0.09 39.12 27.12
N PHE A 365 0.63 39.09 28.35
CA PHE A 365 2.06 38.91 28.62
C PHE A 365 2.44 37.52 29.13
N HIS A 366 1.53 36.55 29.09
CA HIS A 366 1.80 35.18 29.55
C HIS A 366 2.58 34.39 28.47
N PRO A 367 3.56 33.53 28.85
CA PRO A 367 4.32 32.73 27.88
C PRO A 367 3.43 31.87 26.97
N ASP A 368 2.35 31.31 27.50
CA ASP A 368 1.40 30.47 26.76
C ASP A 368 0.30 31.27 26.03
N TYR A 369 0.47 32.58 25.82
CA TYR A 369 -0.49 33.40 25.07
C TYR A 369 -0.74 32.86 23.65
N GLY A 370 0.31 32.38 22.97
CA GLY A 370 0.18 31.73 21.67
C GLY A 370 -0.68 30.47 21.69
N LEU A 371 -0.54 29.64 22.73
CA LEU A 371 -1.37 28.45 22.93
C LEU A 371 -2.84 28.82 23.18
N LEU A 372 -3.09 29.88 23.95
CA LEU A 372 -4.44 30.40 24.16
C LEU A 372 -5.10 30.85 22.85
N LEU A 373 -4.39 31.60 22.01
CA LEU A 373 -4.90 32.01 20.69
C LEU A 373 -5.27 30.81 19.82
N VAL A 374 -4.40 29.79 19.76
CA VAL A 374 -4.65 28.56 19.00
C VAL A 374 -5.87 27.83 19.54
N THR A 375 -5.97 27.63 20.85
CA THR A 375 -7.07 26.89 21.47
C THR A 375 -8.41 27.63 21.29
N MET A 376 -8.41 28.97 21.35
CA MET A 376 -9.59 29.76 21.05
C MET A 376 -10.04 29.60 19.59
N LEU A 377 -9.11 29.75 18.63
CA LEU A 377 -9.41 29.57 17.21
C LEU A 377 -9.97 28.16 16.93
N ASP A 378 -9.30 27.13 17.44
CA ASP A 378 -9.71 25.73 17.31
C ASP A 378 -11.08 25.46 17.95
N SER A 379 -11.42 26.14 19.04
CA SER A 379 -12.75 26.04 19.68
C SER A 379 -13.85 26.70 18.87
N PHE A 380 -13.55 27.81 18.18
CA PHE A 380 -14.53 28.49 17.32
C PHE A 380 -14.71 27.78 15.98
N LEU A 381 -13.69 27.09 15.47
CA LEU A 381 -13.76 26.34 14.21
C LEU A 381 -14.72 25.14 14.24
N THR A 382 -15.02 24.62 15.41
CA THR A 382 -15.99 23.52 15.60
C THR A 382 -17.44 23.96 15.71
N GLU A 383 -17.72 25.26 15.74
CA GLU A 383 -19.10 25.76 15.72
C GLU A 383 -19.68 25.70 14.31
N SER A 384 -20.99 25.42 14.21
CA SER A 384 -21.70 25.28 12.94
C SER A 384 -21.80 26.58 12.14
N ASP A 385 -21.89 27.73 12.81
CA ASP A 385 -22.07 29.04 12.18
C ASP A 385 -20.77 29.57 11.51
N GLY A 386 -19.61 29.20 12.05
CA GLY A 386 -18.29 29.56 11.50
C GLY A 386 -17.96 31.07 11.48
N GLU A 387 -18.90 31.97 11.78
CA GLU A 387 -18.73 33.42 11.80
C GLU A 387 -17.81 33.89 12.93
N SER A 388 -17.94 33.28 14.12
CA SER A 388 -17.03 33.46 15.25
C SER A 388 -15.57 33.19 14.84
N ALA A 389 -15.34 32.07 14.15
CA ALA A 389 -14.01 31.66 13.72
C ALA A 389 -13.42 32.60 12.66
N LYS A 390 -14.22 33.04 11.68
CA LYS A 390 -13.79 34.01 10.66
C LYS A 390 -13.38 35.34 11.30
N THR A 391 -14.23 35.88 12.16
CA THR A 391 -13.99 37.16 12.84
C THR A 391 -12.73 37.06 13.70
N PHE A 392 -12.60 36.00 14.51
CA PHE A 392 -11.42 35.79 15.34
C PHE A 392 -10.14 35.63 14.51
N SER A 393 -10.21 34.94 13.38
CA SER A 393 -9.07 34.77 12.47
C SER A 393 -8.59 36.12 11.94
N GLN A 394 -9.52 36.98 11.49
CA GLN A 394 -9.20 38.33 11.01
C GLN A 394 -8.60 39.20 12.13
N GLU A 395 -9.17 39.15 13.34
CA GLU A 395 -8.61 39.84 14.52
C GLU A 395 -7.16 39.41 14.79
N CYS A 396 -6.89 38.10 14.78
CA CYS A 396 -5.54 37.55 14.98
C CYS A 396 -4.55 37.94 13.87
N ILE A 397 -4.99 37.92 12.61
CA ILE A 397 -4.18 38.32 11.45
C ILE A 397 -3.83 39.81 11.52
N ILE A 398 -4.80 40.67 11.84
CA ILE A 398 -4.56 42.10 12.01
C ILE A 398 -3.57 42.34 13.14
N ALA A 399 -3.76 41.70 14.29
CA ALA A 399 -2.84 41.81 15.42
C ALA A 399 -1.41 41.35 15.06
N HIS A 400 -1.28 40.23 14.35
CA HIS A 400 0.00 39.71 13.83
C HIS A 400 0.74 40.73 12.96
N ASN A 401 -0.01 41.40 12.07
CA ASN A 401 0.55 42.33 11.09
C ASN A 401 0.77 43.76 11.63
N THR A 402 0.13 44.16 12.74
CA THR A 402 0.14 45.56 13.22
C THR A 402 0.69 45.76 14.63
N ILE A 403 0.40 44.85 15.57
CA ILE A 403 0.72 45.02 17.00
C ILE A 403 2.01 44.27 17.36
N GLY A 404 2.15 43.04 16.87
CA GLY A 404 3.32 42.21 17.15
C GLY A 404 3.22 40.84 16.46
N ARG A 405 4.35 40.35 15.96
CA ARG A 405 4.38 39.06 15.26
C ARG A 405 4.19 37.90 16.23
N LEU A 406 3.31 36.99 15.83
CA LEU A 406 3.18 35.66 16.45
C LEU A 406 4.49 34.89 16.32
N ASP A 407 4.83 34.09 17.33
CA ASP A 407 6.00 33.21 17.29
C ASP A 407 5.81 32.08 16.25
N GLY A 408 6.92 31.47 15.84
CA GLY A 408 6.91 30.45 14.80
C GLY A 408 6.08 29.20 15.13
N ALA A 409 6.00 28.80 16.40
CA ALA A 409 5.23 27.63 16.80
C ALA A 409 3.72 27.91 16.70
N THR A 410 3.29 29.09 17.16
CA THR A 410 1.90 29.56 17.02
C THR A 410 1.50 29.72 15.55
N LEU A 411 2.35 30.35 14.72
CA LEU A 411 2.10 30.50 13.28
C LEU A 411 1.90 29.15 12.58
N LYS A 412 2.79 28.19 12.84
CA LYS A 412 2.67 26.84 12.28
C LYS A 412 1.32 26.20 12.63
N ARG A 413 0.84 26.41 13.86
CA ARG A 413 -0.44 25.84 14.30
C ARG A 413 -1.64 26.55 13.67
N PHE A 414 -1.58 27.87 13.48
CA PHE A 414 -2.56 28.63 12.69
C PHE A 414 -2.64 28.13 11.24
N HIS A 415 -1.50 27.94 10.57
CA HIS A 415 -1.50 27.39 9.21
C HIS A 415 -2.18 26.02 9.14
N ILE A 416 -1.91 25.13 10.10
CA ILE A 416 -2.55 23.80 10.17
C ILE A 416 -4.07 23.93 10.31
N LEU A 417 -4.56 24.77 11.24
CA LEU A 417 -6.00 24.97 11.48
C LEU A 417 -6.70 25.58 10.26
N PHE A 418 -6.09 26.57 9.61
CA PHE A 418 -6.64 27.18 8.41
C PHE A 418 -6.67 26.20 7.24
N TRP A 419 -5.62 25.39 7.05
CA TRP A 419 -5.57 24.42 5.96
C TRP A 419 -6.53 23.25 6.20
N SER A 420 -6.67 22.77 7.44
CA SER A 420 -7.64 21.72 7.76
C SER A 420 -9.06 22.20 7.49
N LYS A 421 -9.39 23.44 7.86
CA LYS A 421 -10.72 24.01 7.57
C LYS A 421 -10.94 24.26 6.08
N ALA A 422 -9.90 24.73 5.37
CA ALA A 422 -9.97 24.94 3.93
C ALA A 422 -10.16 23.62 3.17
N ALA A 423 -9.50 22.55 3.60
CA ALA A 423 -9.65 21.21 3.02
C ALA A 423 -11.06 20.63 3.28
N GLU A 424 -11.57 20.73 4.51
CA GLU A 424 -12.95 20.35 4.85
C GLU A 424 -13.98 21.08 3.97
N MET A 425 -13.78 22.38 3.73
CA MET A 425 -14.66 23.18 2.85
C MET A 425 -14.54 22.78 1.38
N PHE A 426 -13.33 22.39 0.93
CA PHE A 426 -13.09 21.91 -0.43
C PHE A 426 -13.76 20.55 -0.69
N GLU A 427 -13.66 19.62 0.26
CA GLU A 427 -14.33 18.31 0.20
C GLU A 427 -15.85 18.45 0.16
N ASN A 428 -16.41 19.49 0.80
CA ASN A 428 -17.83 19.82 0.76
C ASN A 428 -18.23 20.73 -0.43
N GLU A 429 -17.40 20.83 -1.47
CA GLU A 429 -17.61 21.65 -2.67
C GLU A 429 -17.80 23.16 -2.44
N ASN A 430 -17.55 23.66 -1.22
CA ASN A 430 -17.59 25.08 -0.90
C ASN A 430 -16.23 25.75 -1.21
N TYR A 431 -15.95 25.90 -2.50
CA TYR A 431 -14.69 26.46 -2.99
C TYR A 431 -14.46 27.91 -2.52
N SER A 432 -15.51 28.74 -2.44
CA SER A 432 -15.42 30.12 -1.97
C SER A 432 -14.98 30.21 -0.49
N GLY A 433 -15.50 29.30 0.35
CA GLY A 433 -15.09 29.15 1.75
C GLY A 433 -13.65 28.67 1.86
N SER A 434 -13.28 27.66 1.07
CA SER A 434 -11.92 27.11 1.03
C SER A 434 -10.87 28.19 0.67
N ILE A 435 -11.15 28.98 -0.37
CA ILE A 435 -10.33 30.12 -0.79
C ILE A 435 -10.14 31.12 0.35
N THR A 436 -11.21 31.45 1.06
CA THR A 436 -11.16 32.42 2.17
C THR A 436 -10.20 31.95 3.27
N TRP A 437 -10.27 30.68 3.66
CA TRP A 437 -9.41 30.10 4.69
C TRP A 437 -7.95 29.95 4.24
N TYR A 438 -7.71 29.58 2.98
CA TYR A 438 -6.35 29.61 2.44
C TYR A 438 -5.79 31.04 2.34
N ASN A 439 -6.61 32.05 2.03
CA ASN A 439 -6.20 33.46 2.03
C ASN A 439 -5.88 33.96 3.45
N TYR A 440 -6.58 33.50 4.49
CA TYR A 440 -6.18 33.77 5.88
C TYR A 440 -4.78 33.23 6.18
N SER A 441 -4.49 32.01 5.74
CA SER A 441 -3.15 31.44 5.83
C SER A 441 -2.11 32.24 5.03
N LEU A 442 -2.49 32.73 3.84
CA LEU A 442 -1.63 33.56 3.00
C LEU A 442 -1.29 34.89 3.67
N SER A 443 -2.27 35.52 4.33
CA SER A 443 -2.09 36.82 4.99
C SER A 443 -1.19 36.80 6.23
N LEU A 444 -0.86 35.60 6.75
CA LEU A 444 0.12 35.41 7.82
C LEU A 444 1.56 35.29 7.27
N TYR A 445 1.76 35.09 5.97
CA TYR A 445 3.07 35.15 5.36
C TYR A 445 3.47 36.61 5.15
N SER A 446 4.53 37.05 5.84
CA SER A 446 5.08 38.40 5.60
C SER A 446 5.71 38.49 4.22
N SER A 447 5.57 39.63 3.54
CA SER A 447 6.18 39.93 2.23
C SER A 447 7.72 39.86 2.18
N LEU A 448 8.37 39.53 3.30
CA LEU A 448 9.82 39.56 3.50
C LEU A 448 10.46 38.18 3.68
N SER A 449 9.72 37.07 3.58
CA SER A 449 10.28 35.70 3.61
C SER A 449 10.29 35.09 2.21
N PRO A 450 11.41 35.11 1.46
CA PRO A 450 11.43 34.73 0.05
C PRO A 450 11.45 33.22 -0.22
N SER A 451 11.43 32.36 0.82
CA SER A 451 11.65 30.91 0.68
C SER A 451 11.02 30.13 1.83
N GLU A 452 9.68 30.07 1.86
CA GLU A 452 8.92 29.16 2.72
C GLU A 452 8.43 27.96 1.88
N PRO A 453 8.89 26.71 2.13
CA PRO A 453 8.54 25.55 1.31
C PRO A 453 7.04 25.21 1.31
N ASN A 454 6.31 25.71 2.33
CA ASN A 454 4.86 25.53 2.43
C ASN A 454 4.06 26.57 1.64
N LEU A 455 4.69 27.67 1.19
CA LEU A 455 4.02 28.70 0.39
C LEU A 455 3.66 28.16 -1.01
N GLY A 456 4.55 27.37 -1.62
CA GLY A 456 4.26 26.67 -2.88
C GLY A 456 3.14 25.64 -2.75
N LYS A 457 3.01 24.98 -1.59
CA LYS A 457 1.85 24.10 -1.30
C LYS A 457 0.56 24.91 -1.14
N LEU A 458 0.59 26.03 -0.43
CA LEU A 458 -0.56 26.93 -0.27
C LEU A 458 -1.03 27.48 -1.62
N HIS A 459 -0.11 27.97 -2.45
CA HIS A 459 -0.46 28.46 -3.79
C HIS A 459 -1.00 27.37 -4.71
N ARG A 460 -0.50 26.13 -4.62
CA ARG A 460 -1.09 24.99 -5.34
C ARG A 460 -2.51 24.67 -4.86
N ASN A 461 -2.73 24.62 -3.54
CA ASN A 461 -4.07 24.39 -2.99
C ASN A 461 -5.04 25.53 -3.40
N LEU A 462 -4.58 26.77 -3.34
CA LEU A 462 -5.31 27.92 -3.88
C LEU A 462 -5.55 27.77 -5.37
N ALA A 463 -4.56 27.40 -6.18
CA ALA A 463 -4.70 27.21 -7.62
C ALA A 463 -5.63 26.04 -7.99
N THR A 464 -5.73 25.00 -7.15
CA THR A 464 -6.72 23.93 -7.29
C THR A 464 -8.13 24.43 -6.95
N CYS A 465 -8.29 25.20 -5.87
CA CYS A 465 -9.57 25.84 -5.53
C CYS A 465 -9.98 26.88 -6.59
N TYR A 466 -9.00 27.60 -7.11
CA TYR A 466 -9.09 28.55 -8.21
C TYR A 466 -8.86 27.85 -9.56
N LEU A 467 -8.92 26.52 -9.71
CA LEU A 467 -8.90 25.93 -11.06
C LEU A 467 -10.22 26.24 -11.81
N LEU A 468 -11.14 26.94 -11.12
CA LEU A 468 -12.29 27.68 -11.61
C LEU A 468 -12.02 29.20 -11.87
N ALA A 469 -10.80 29.71 -11.66
CA ALA A 469 -10.42 31.13 -11.80
C ALA A 469 -8.91 31.34 -12.15
N SER A 470 -8.67 31.94 -13.32
CA SER A 470 -7.38 32.13 -14.00
C SER A 470 -6.21 32.79 -13.22
N THR A 471 -6.45 33.44 -12.08
CA THR A 471 -5.50 34.38 -11.46
C THR A 471 -4.37 33.73 -10.65
N ALA A 472 -4.53 32.48 -10.17
CA ALA A 472 -3.54 31.84 -9.29
C ALA A 472 -2.32 31.28 -10.04
N ILE A 473 -2.47 31.00 -11.33
CA ILE A 473 -1.47 30.31 -12.17
C ILE A 473 -0.28 31.23 -12.48
N GLU A 474 -0.56 32.51 -12.78
CA GLU A 474 0.46 33.52 -13.08
C GLU A 474 1.43 33.70 -11.92
N LEU A 475 0.95 33.54 -10.68
CA LEU A 475 1.77 33.60 -9.48
C LEU A 475 2.55 32.28 -9.28
N SER A 476 1.95 31.11 -9.49
CA SER A 476 2.67 29.83 -9.34
C SER A 476 3.79 29.64 -10.36
N GLU A 477 3.58 30.05 -11.62
CA GLU A 477 4.61 30.01 -12.67
C GLU A 477 5.79 30.95 -12.36
N LYS A 478 5.54 32.05 -11.66
CA LYS A 478 6.56 33.05 -11.28
C LYS A 478 7.49 32.56 -10.17
N TYR A 479 6.97 31.81 -9.19
CA TYR A 479 7.74 31.39 -8.01
C TYR A 479 8.39 30.01 -8.17
N GLU A 480 7.76 29.05 -8.88
CA GLU A 480 8.30 27.70 -9.08
C GLU A 480 8.06 27.18 -10.52
N PRO A 481 8.77 27.73 -11.53
CA PRO A 481 8.59 27.31 -12.93
C PRO A 481 9.09 25.88 -13.20
N SER A 482 9.98 25.34 -12.38
CA SER A 482 10.62 24.03 -12.58
C SER A 482 9.97 22.86 -11.81
N ASN A 483 8.80 23.07 -11.20
CA ASN A 483 8.09 22.05 -10.44
C ASN A 483 7.06 21.31 -11.31
N ALA A 484 7.10 19.97 -11.31
CA ALA A 484 6.24 19.11 -12.12
C ALA A 484 4.73 19.34 -11.85
N HIS A 485 4.35 19.59 -10.59
CA HIS A 485 2.94 19.87 -10.26
C HIS A 485 2.46 21.21 -10.79
N THR A 486 3.32 22.24 -10.78
CA THR A 486 3.00 23.56 -11.36
C THR A 486 2.76 23.44 -12.85
N GLN A 487 3.65 22.73 -13.56
CA GLN A 487 3.49 22.51 -15.01
C GLN A 487 2.24 21.68 -15.35
N TYR A 488 1.87 20.71 -14.51
CA TYR A 488 0.64 19.94 -14.70
C TYR A 488 -0.62 20.79 -14.53
N ILE A 489 -0.65 21.68 -13.55
CA ILE A 489 -1.77 22.62 -13.36
C ILE A 489 -1.87 23.57 -14.57
N SER A 490 -0.75 24.13 -15.03
CA SER A 490 -0.72 24.96 -16.24
C SER A 490 -1.21 24.18 -17.48
N PHE A 491 -0.80 22.91 -17.63
CA PHE A 491 -1.30 22.02 -18.67
C PHE A 491 -2.81 21.78 -18.57
N LYS A 492 -3.33 21.48 -17.37
CA LYS A 492 -4.76 21.21 -17.14
C LYS A 492 -5.64 22.44 -17.41
N VAL A 493 -5.13 23.63 -17.12
CA VAL A 493 -5.84 24.88 -17.42
C VAL A 493 -5.78 25.17 -18.92
N ALA A 494 -4.61 25.02 -19.55
CA ALA A 494 -4.48 25.17 -20.99
C ALA A 494 -5.39 24.18 -21.75
N LEU A 495 -5.54 22.95 -21.25
CA LEU A 495 -6.55 21.99 -21.70
C LEU A 495 -7.97 22.57 -21.57
N ALA A 496 -8.35 23.06 -20.38
CA ALA A 496 -9.68 23.62 -20.13
C ALA A 496 -9.98 24.87 -20.96
N THR A 497 -8.98 25.70 -21.26
CA THR A 497 -9.11 26.90 -22.09
C THR A 497 -8.89 26.63 -23.59
N ASN A 498 -8.65 25.37 -23.98
CA ASN A 498 -8.36 24.93 -25.34
C ASN A 498 -7.15 25.65 -25.99
N ASP A 499 -6.14 26.01 -25.20
CA ASP A 499 -4.88 26.60 -25.67
C ASP A 499 -3.83 25.50 -25.87
N LEU A 500 -3.81 24.94 -27.08
CA LEU A 500 -2.96 23.80 -27.45
C LEU A 500 -1.47 24.16 -27.38
N GLU A 501 -1.08 25.36 -27.79
CA GLU A 501 0.33 25.77 -27.75
C GLU A 501 0.85 25.86 -26.31
N LYS A 502 0.05 26.45 -25.42
CA LYS A 502 0.43 26.56 -24.00
C LYS A 502 0.47 25.18 -23.35
N ALA A 503 -0.48 24.30 -23.66
CA ALA A 503 -0.48 22.92 -23.17
C ALA A 503 0.78 22.15 -23.60
N ILE A 504 1.16 22.22 -24.87
CA ILE A 504 2.39 21.57 -25.38
C ILE A 504 3.64 22.15 -24.72
N LYS A 505 3.71 23.49 -24.54
CA LYS A 505 4.83 24.13 -23.84
C LYS A 505 4.94 23.64 -22.40
N SER A 506 3.83 23.61 -21.66
CA SER A 506 3.80 23.09 -20.28
C SER A 506 4.20 21.61 -20.21
N LEU A 507 3.73 20.78 -21.14
CA LEU A 507 4.11 19.37 -21.23
C LEU A 507 5.63 19.20 -21.46
N ASN A 508 6.21 19.97 -22.39
CA ASN A 508 7.66 19.96 -22.63
C ASN A 508 8.47 20.44 -21.41
N HIS A 509 7.97 21.43 -20.67
CA HIS A 509 8.59 21.84 -19.42
C HIS A 509 8.48 20.76 -18.33
N LEU A 510 7.35 20.04 -18.28
CA LEU A 510 7.10 18.96 -17.34
C LEU A 510 8.11 17.81 -17.51
N VAL A 511 8.42 17.43 -18.76
CA VAL A 511 9.44 16.42 -19.10
C VAL A 511 10.85 16.83 -18.66
N ASN A 512 11.12 18.14 -18.62
CA ASN A 512 12.41 18.71 -18.25
C ASN A 512 12.51 19.11 -16.76
N CYS A 513 11.49 18.84 -15.95
CA CYS A 513 11.53 19.10 -14.51
C CYS A 513 12.51 18.15 -13.80
N SER A 514 13.20 18.67 -12.78
CA SER A 514 14.14 17.92 -11.93
C SER A 514 13.60 17.90 -10.48
N PRO A 515 13.58 16.75 -9.78
CA PRO A 515 14.13 15.44 -10.16
C PRO A 515 13.15 14.60 -11.00
N LYS A 516 13.68 13.69 -11.81
CA LYS A 516 12.91 12.67 -12.55
C LYS A 516 12.54 11.51 -11.61
N ASP A 517 11.81 11.82 -10.56
CA ASP A 517 11.27 10.82 -9.62
C ASP A 517 10.00 10.18 -10.19
N ASP A 518 9.58 9.04 -9.62
CA ASP A 518 8.33 8.34 -9.99
C ASP A 518 7.10 9.26 -9.98
N ASP A 519 7.09 10.26 -9.11
CA ASP A 519 6.04 11.29 -9.04
C ASP A 519 5.92 12.09 -10.34
N THR A 520 7.03 12.43 -11.00
CA THR A 520 7.01 13.15 -12.29
C THR A 520 6.43 12.26 -13.40
N ASN A 521 6.76 10.96 -13.42
CA ASN A 521 6.20 10.01 -14.38
C ASN A 521 4.69 9.81 -14.18
N ASN A 522 4.24 9.73 -12.92
CA ASN A 522 2.81 9.68 -12.59
C ASN A 522 2.07 10.93 -13.04
N ILE A 523 2.69 12.10 -12.92
CA ILE A 523 2.11 13.36 -13.38
C ILE A 523 2.02 13.41 -14.92
N ILE A 524 3.02 12.92 -15.66
CA ILE A 524 2.93 12.78 -17.14
C ILE A 524 1.77 11.85 -17.51
N CYS A 525 1.60 10.75 -16.78
CA CYS A 525 0.47 9.82 -16.98
C CYS A 525 -0.88 10.52 -16.75
N LEU A 526 -1.00 11.34 -15.71
CA LEU A 526 -2.20 12.15 -15.46
C LEU A 526 -2.45 13.18 -16.57
N ALA A 527 -1.39 13.76 -17.16
CA ALA A 527 -1.52 14.67 -18.30
C ALA A 527 -2.07 13.94 -19.54
N ALA A 528 -1.53 12.76 -19.86
CA ALA A 528 -2.06 11.93 -20.94
C ALA A 528 -3.52 11.52 -20.69
N HIS A 529 -3.84 11.11 -19.46
CA HIS A 529 -5.21 10.75 -19.07
C HIS A 529 -6.19 11.92 -19.20
N SER A 530 -5.82 13.11 -18.69
CA SER A 530 -6.67 14.31 -18.80
C SER A 530 -6.92 14.73 -20.24
N ALA A 531 -5.94 14.56 -21.14
CA ALA A 531 -6.12 14.82 -22.56
C ALA A 531 -7.04 13.79 -23.24
N LEU A 532 -6.94 12.50 -22.85
CA LEU A 532 -7.81 11.43 -23.34
C LEU A 532 -9.27 11.60 -22.87
N GLU A 533 -9.50 11.96 -21.60
CA GLU A 533 -10.84 12.21 -21.07
C GLU A 533 -11.58 13.36 -21.77
N GLN A 534 -10.83 14.35 -22.26
CA GLN A 534 -11.37 15.49 -23.01
C GLN A 534 -11.40 15.27 -24.53
N GLU A 535 -11.10 14.05 -25.00
CA GLU A 535 -11.06 13.69 -26.43
C GLU A 535 -10.15 14.62 -27.26
N LYS A 536 -9.03 15.07 -26.67
CA LYS A 536 -8.04 15.96 -27.31
C LYS A 536 -6.83 15.16 -27.80
N SER A 537 -7.00 14.44 -28.92
CA SER A 537 -5.98 13.57 -29.51
C SER A 537 -4.66 14.29 -29.83
N GLU A 538 -4.73 15.55 -30.25
CA GLU A 538 -3.56 16.41 -30.53
C GLU A 538 -2.64 16.63 -29.32
N LEU A 539 -3.17 16.51 -28.10
CA LEU A 539 -2.41 16.61 -26.85
C LEU A 539 -2.13 15.23 -26.22
N ALA A 540 -3.05 14.29 -26.38
CA ALA A 540 -2.90 12.93 -25.86
C ALA A 540 -1.73 12.18 -26.54
N ILE A 541 -1.57 12.31 -27.86
CA ILE A 541 -0.48 11.66 -28.61
C ILE A 541 0.90 12.13 -28.09
N PRO A 542 1.22 13.45 -28.07
CA PRO A 542 2.50 13.91 -27.52
C PRO A 542 2.72 13.54 -26.05
N ALA A 543 1.67 13.55 -25.23
CA ALA A 543 1.78 13.17 -23.81
C ALA A 543 2.14 11.69 -23.63
N LEU A 544 1.53 10.80 -24.42
CA LEU A 544 1.86 9.36 -24.42
C LEU A 544 3.27 9.12 -24.97
N GLU A 545 3.67 9.79 -26.05
CA GLU A 545 5.03 9.70 -26.59
C GLU A 545 6.09 10.18 -25.57
N CYS A 546 5.80 11.27 -24.83
CA CYS A 546 6.67 11.71 -23.74
C CYS A 546 6.83 10.63 -22.66
N LEU A 547 5.74 9.99 -22.26
CA LEU A 547 5.75 8.92 -21.26
C LEU A 547 6.58 7.72 -21.72
N ILE A 548 6.43 7.29 -22.99
CA ILE A 548 7.17 6.17 -23.58
C ILE A 548 8.68 6.41 -23.61
N ASN A 549 9.09 7.66 -23.82
CA ASN A 549 10.51 8.04 -23.97
C ASN A 549 11.22 8.30 -22.63
N HIS A 550 10.50 8.70 -21.58
CA HIS A 550 11.11 9.19 -20.34
C HIS A 550 10.81 8.36 -19.09
N SER A 551 9.78 7.52 -19.11
CA SER A 551 9.47 6.62 -17.99
C SER A 551 10.59 5.60 -17.79
N ASN A 552 10.88 5.27 -16.53
CA ASN A 552 11.74 4.15 -16.16
C ASN A 552 10.94 2.87 -15.87
N ASP A 553 9.61 2.96 -15.73
CA ASP A 553 8.76 1.80 -15.47
C ASP A 553 8.31 1.15 -16.78
N SER A 554 8.78 -0.07 -16.99
CA SER A 554 8.49 -0.91 -18.15
C SER A 554 7.02 -1.26 -18.31
N LYS A 555 6.25 -1.44 -17.22
CA LYS A 555 4.80 -1.68 -17.31
C LYS A 555 4.08 -0.42 -17.80
N HIS A 556 4.43 0.74 -17.26
CA HIS A 556 3.86 2.01 -17.71
C HIS A 556 4.19 2.31 -19.17
N ILE A 557 5.42 2.00 -19.63
CA ILE A 557 5.79 2.15 -21.05
C ILE A 557 4.91 1.28 -21.94
N LEU A 558 4.75 -0.01 -21.64
CA LEU A 558 3.94 -0.90 -22.47
C LEU A 558 2.46 -0.47 -22.50
N ILE A 559 1.88 -0.10 -21.35
CA ILE A 559 0.52 0.43 -21.28
C ILE A 559 0.37 1.70 -22.12
N ALA A 560 1.34 2.62 -22.03
CA ALA A 560 1.33 3.85 -22.81
C ALA A 560 1.34 3.57 -24.33
N ILE A 561 2.16 2.60 -24.79
CA ILE A 561 2.17 2.20 -26.20
C ILE A 561 0.83 1.56 -26.61
N ARG A 562 0.20 0.75 -25.75
CA ARG A 562 -1.14 0.17 -26.03
C ARG A 562 -2.21 1.25 -26.17
N CYS A 563 -2.21 2.24 -25.28
CA CYS A 563 -3.11 3.39 -25.35
C CYS A 563 -2.87 4.21 -26.61
N LEU A 564 -1.60 4.48 -26.94
CA LEU A 564 -1.22 5.23 -28.14
C LEU A 564 -1.63 4.49 -29.42
N LEU A 565 -1.40 3.17 -29.51
CA LEU A 565 -1.81 2.37 -30.66
C LEU A 565 -3.33 2.37 -30.83
N ARG A 566 -4.10 2.22 -29.74
CA ARG A 566 -5.57 2.30 -29.81
C ARG A 566 -6.03 3.66 -30.33
N LEU A 567 -5.47 4.74 -29.78
CA LEU A 567 -5.78 6.10 -30.21
C LEU A 567 -5.43 6.32 -31.68
N LEU A 568 -4.22 5.91 -32.12
CA LEU A 568 -3.81 6.00 -33.52
C LEU A 568 -4.72 5.19 -34.45
N ILE A 569 -5.15 3.99 -34.04
CA ILE A 569 -6.06 3.17 -34.86
C ILE A 569 -7.42 3.86 -35.04
N THR A 570 -7.98 4.43 -33.96
CA THR A 570 -9.24 5.19 -34.02
C THR A 570 -9.10 6.45 -34.86
N GLU A 571 -8.04 7.23 -34.64
CA GLU A 571 -7.77 8.46 -35.40
C GLU A 571 -7.51 8.18 -36.88
N MET A 572 -6.85 7.07 -37.23
CA MET A 572 -6.67 6.66 -38.62
C MET A 572 -7.99 6.25 -39.31
N GLU A 573 -9.04 5.89 -38.57
CA GLU A 573 -10.37 5.65 -39.12
C GLU A 573 -11.12 6.95 -39.44
N GLU A 574 -10.83 8.01 -38.69
CA GLU A 574 -11.53 9.29 -38.78
C GLU A 574 -10.76 10.34 -39.61
N ASN A 575 -9.42 10.26 -39.62
CA ASN A 575 -8.50 11.21 -40.23
C ASN A 575 -7.58 10.53 -41.26
N GLU A 576 -7.87 10.73 -42.56
CA GLU A 576 -7.08 10.22 -43.69
C GLU A 576 -5.61 10.70 -43.73
N ARG A 577 -5.25 11.70 -42.90
CA ARG A 577 -3.87 12.24 -42.81
C ARG A 577 -2.91 11.33 -42.03
N LEU A 578 -3.42 10.47 -41.16
CA LEU A 578 -2.58 9.58 -40.36
C LEU A 578 -2.25 8.31 -41.13
N SER A 579 -0.96 8.11 -41.39
CA SER A 579 -0.47 6.93 -42.12
C SER A 579 -0.37 5.71 -41.22
N VAL A 580 -0.62 4.52 -41.78
CA VAL A 580 -0.34 3.22 -41.14
C VAL A 580 1.11 3.09 -40.67
N ASN A 581 2.03 3.84 -41.28
CA ASN A 581 3.42 3.91 -40.86
C ASN A 581 3.58 4.40 -39.41
N ASN A 582 2.69 5.25 -38.90
CA ASN A 582 2.73 5.70 -37.50
C ASN A 582 2.44 4.52 -36.56
N ALA A 583 1.41 3.73 -36.85
CA ALA A 583 1.09 2.53 -36.09
C ALA A 583 2.20 1.47 -36.20
N ILE A 584 2.77 1.26 -37.39
CA ILE A 584 3.92 0.36 -37.61
C ILE A 584 5.12 0.78 -36.75
N SER A 585 5.42 2.09 -36.70
CA SER A 585 6.50 2.64 -35.88
C SER A 585 6.27 2.38 -34.38
N GLN A 586 5.03 2.53 -33.90
CA GLN A 586 4.70 2.24 -32.50
C GLN A 586 4.75 0.74 -32.16
N VAL A 587 4.29 -0.14 -33.06
CA VAL A 587 4.47 -1.60 -32.89
C VAL A 587 5.96 -1.97 -32.85
N ARG A 588 6.79 -1.35 -33.70
CA ARG A 588 8.25 -1.54 -33.68
C ARG A 588 8.88 -1.05 -32.39
N THR A 589 8.43 0.10 -31.88
CA THR A 589 8.85 0.61 -30.57
C THR A 589 8.48 -0.36 -29.46
N ALA A 590 7.27 -0.94 -29.48
CA ALA A 590 6.87 -1.99 -28.53
C ALA A 590 7.81 -3.19 -28.59
N TYR A 591 8.07 -3.72 -29.79
CA TYR A 591 9.00 -4.84 -29.97
C TYR A 591 10.40 -4.55 -29.39
N ASN A 592 10.96 -3.38 -29.71
CA ASN A 592 12.27 -2.97 -29.20
C ASN A 592 12.28 -2.82 -27.67
N LYS A 593 11.22 -2.27 -27.07
CA LYS A 593 11.10 -2.16 -25.60
C LYS A 593 10.97 -3.54 -24.94
N ILE A 594 10.16 -4.45 -25.50
CA ILE A 594 10.03 -5.82 -24.99
C ILE A 594 11.37 -6.56 -25.04
N LEU A 595 12.17 -6.37 -26.10
CA LEU A 595 13.53 -6.92 -26.18
C LEU A 595 14.43 -6.45 -25.03
N VAL A 596 14.41 -5.15 -24.72
CA VAL A 596 15.19 -4.57 -23.61
C VAL A 596 14.70 -5.12 -22.26
N ILE A 597 13.38 -5.16 -22.05
CA ILE A 597 12.75 -5.71 -20.83
C ILE A 597 13.14 -7.18 -20.63
N LYS A 598 13.12 -7.98 -21.71
CA LYS A 598 13.54 -9.39 -21.71
C LYS A 598 15.02 -9.55 -21.40
N ALA A 599 15.89 -8.68 -21.94
CA ALA A 599 17.32 -8.71 -21.65
C ALA A 599 17.63 -8.35 -20.19
N ASN A 600 16.85 -7.43 -19.60
CA ASN A 600 17.00 -6.98 -18.22
C ASN A 600 16.25 -7.85 -17.19
N ASN A 601 15.44 -8.82 -17.64
CA ASN A 601 14.58 -9.67 -16.79
C ASN A 601 13.62 -8.86 -15.88
N GLU A 602 13.05 -7.76 -16.38
CA GLU A 602 12.19 -6.87 -15.60
C GLU A 602 10.74 -7.38 -15.44
N LEU A 603 10.29 -8.25 -16.34
CA LEU A 603 8.96 -8.88 -16.31
C LEU A 603 9.06 -10.40 -16.26
N SER A 604 8.03 -11.06 -15.74
CA SER A 604 7.95 -12.53 -15.79
C SER A 604 7.78 -13.04 -17.23
N SER A 605 8.16 -14.28 -17.48
CA SER A 605 8.01 -14.90 -18.82
C SER A 605 6.55 -14.92 -19.30
N ALA A 606 5.58 -15.02 -18.40
CA ALA A 606 4.16 -15.03 -18.75
C ALA A 606 3.67 -13.62 -19.15
N GLU A 607 4.04 -12.59 -18.38
CA GLU A 607 3.70 -11.20 -18.72
C GLU A 607 4.33 -10.77 -20.04
N LEU A 608 5.58 -11.18 -20.32
CA LEU A 608 6.24 -10.92 -21.60
C LEU A 608 5.52 -11.60 -22.77
N GLU A 609 5.06 -12.84 -22.59
CA GLU A 609 4.28 -13.56 -23.60
C GLU A 609 2.95 -12.86 -23.87
N ASP A 610 2.22 -12.47 -22.82
CA ASP A 610 0.94 -11.77 -22.95
C ASP A 610 1.08 -10.44 -23.72
N GLU A 611 2.11 -9.65 -23.40
CA GLU A 611 2.38 -8.39 -24.08
C GLU A 611 2.79 -8.63 -25.55
N ALA A 612 3.72 -9.56 -25.81
CA ALA A 612 4.14 -9.89 -27.17
C ALA A 612 2.96 -10.38 -28.04
N LEU A 613 2.10 -11.24 -27.49
CA LEU A 613 0.91 -11.73 -28.18
C LEU A 613 -0.13 -10.61 -28.42
N TRP A 614 -0.24 -9.64 -27.51
CA TRP A 614 -1.13 -8.50 -27.71
C TRP A 614 -0.69 -7.64 -28.90
N PHE A 615 0.59 -7.23 -28.94
CA PHE A 615 1.11 -6.43 -30.06
C PHE A 615 1.12 -7.21 -31.37
N MET A 616 1.37 -8.53 -31.33
CA MET A 616 1.32 -9.40 -32.49
C MET A 616 -0.08 -9.42 -33.11
N LYS A 617 -1.14 -9.55 -32.28
CA LYS A 617 -2.53 -9.51 -32.74
C LYS A 617 -2.89 -8.17 -33.38
N ILE A 618 -2.40 -7.05 -32.82
CA ILE A 618 -2.59 -5.73 -33.42
C ILE A 618 -1.92 -5.64 -34.78
N ALA A 619 -0.65 -6.06 -34.89
CA ALA A 619 0.08 -6.05 -36.14
C ALA A 619 -0.60 -6.92 -37.22
N TRP A 620 -1.09 -8.11 -36.83
CA TRP A 620 -1.81 -9.03 -37.71
C TRP A 620 -3.11 -8.42 -38.23
N ASN A 621 -3.91 -7.83 -37.33
CA ASN A 621 -5.16 -7.18 -37.71
C ASN A 621 -4.94 -5.97 -38.62
N LEU A 622 -3.90 -5.18 -38.35
CA LEU A 622 -3.50 -4.07 -39.21
C LEU A 622 -3.08 -4.56 -40.60
N ALA A 623 -2.34 -5.67 -40.70
CA ALA A 623 -1.90 -6.22 -41.98
C ALA A 623 -3.09 -6.65 -42.84
N ILE A 624 -4.12 -7.24 -42.23
CA ILE A 624 -5.36 -7.63 -42.91
C ILE A 624 -6.17 -6.40 -43.33
N LYS A 625 -6.29 -5.40 -42.44
CA LYS A 625 -7.06 -4.17 -42.70
C LYS A 625 -6.46 -3.38 -43.87
N TYR A 626 -5.13 -3.26 -43.92
CA TYR A 626 -4.40 -2.51 -44.93
C TYR A 626 -3.79 -3.41 -46.02
N ARG A 627 -4.49 -4.48 -46.41
CA ARG A 627 -4.01 -5.47 -47.40
C ARG A 627 -3.60 -4.90 -48.76
N ASP A 628 -4.10 -3.71 -49.10
CA ASP A 628 -3.81 -3.04 -50.37
C ASP A 628 -2.45 -2.30 -50.35
N ASP A 629 -1.93 -1.96 -49.17
CA ASP A 629 -0.58 -1.42 -48.98
C ASP A 629 0.42 -2.56 -48.74
N VAL A 630 1.06 -3.00 -49.83
CA VAL A 630 1.95 -4.16 -49.83
C VAL A 630 3.18 -3.93 -48.93
N TYR A 631 3.67 -2.69 -48.78
CA TYR A 631 4.79 -2.39 -47.88
C TYR A 631 4.36 -2.50 -46.41
N ALA A 632 3.18 -1.96 -46.07
CA ALA A 632 2.63 -2.09 -44.72
C ALA A 632 2.39 -3.57 -44.37
N VAL A 633 1.81 -4.35 -45.29
CA VAL A 633 1.59 -5.79 -45.12
C VAL A 633 2.91 -6.53 -44.84
N LYS A 634 3.96 -6.25 -45.62
CA LYS A 634 5.29 -6.83 -45.43
C LYS A 634 5.83 -6.53 -44.03
N GLU A 635 5.88 -5.26 -43.65
CA GLU A 635 6.45 -4.82 -42.37
C GLU A 635 5.65 -5.33 -41.17
N LEU A 636 4.32 -5.35 -41.26
CA LEU A 636 3.45 -5.83 -40.17
C LEU A 636 3.58 -7.34 -39.96
N PHE A 637 3.60 -8.15 -41.02
CA PHE A 637 3.82 -9.60 -40.85
C PHE A 637 5.23 -9.94 -40.37
N ASN A 638 6.24 -9.16 -40.76
CA ASN A 638 7.58 -9.29 -40.17
C ASN A 638 7.59 -8.96 -38.67
N LEU A 639 6.91 -7.89 -38.26
CA LEU A 639 6.75 -7.54 -36.84
C LEU A 639 5.97 -8.61 -36.07
N CYS A 640 4.90 -9.19 -36.65
CA CYS A 640 4.18 -10.32 -36.07
C CYS A 640 5.12 -11.50 -35.82
N TYR A 641 5.91 -11.87 -36.81
CA TYR A 641 6.89 -12.95 -36.69
C TYR A 641 7.92 -12.65 -35.58
N GLN A 642 8.50 -11.44 -35.60
CA GLN A 642 9.47 -11.00 -34.59
C GLN A 642 8.89 -11.08 -33.16
N LEU A 643 7.66 -10.62 -32.95
CA LEU A 643 6.97 -10.71 -31.66
C LEU A 643 6.70 -12.17 -31.25
N LEU A 644 6.31 -13.04 -32.19
CA LEU A 644 6.14 -14.48 -31.93
C LEU A 644 7.44 -15.16 -31.50
N THR A 645 8.60 -14.72 -32.00
CA THR A 645 9.90 -15.26 -31.57
C THR A 645 10.22 -14.95 -30.10
N LEU A 646 9.52 -14.00 -29.47
CA LEU A 646 9.67 -13.70 -28.05
C LEU A 646 8.90 -14.66 -27.15
N CYS A 647 7.89 -15.35 -27.68
CA CYS A 647 7.01 -16.29 -26.99
C CYS A 647 7.63 -17.70 -26.91
N PRO A 648 7.19 -18.55 -25.95
CA PRO A 648 7.60 -19.95 -25.89
C PRO A 648 7.19 -20.73 -27.14
N LEU A 649 8.03 -21.69 -27.52
CA LEU A 649 7.77 -22.58 -28.65
C LEU A 649 6.62 -23.52 -28.31
N ASN A 650 5.49 -23.35 -29.00
CA ASN A 650 4.38 -24.28 -28.99
C ASN A 650 3.83 -24.44 -30.42
N ILE A 651 2.98 -25.45 -30.65
CA ILE A 651 2.46 -25.75 -31.98
C ILE A 651 1.66 -24.56 -32.56
N GLY A 652 0.88 -23.86 -31.74
CA GLY A 652 0.08 -22.71 -32.17
C GLY A 652 0.93 -21.53 -32.64
N ASN A 653 1.88 -21.09 -31.82
CA ASN A 653 2.81 -20.01 -32.11
C ASN A 653 3.69 -20.33 -33.32
N TYR A 654 4.09 -21.60 -33.48
CA TYR A 654 4.82 -22.07 -34.65
C TYR A 654 4.00 -21.94 -35.94
N ILE A 655 2.76 -22.45 -35.96
CA ILE A 655 1.87 -22.34 -37.13
C ILE A 655 1.67 -20.87 -37.50
N GLN A 656 1.41 -20.01 -36.51
CA GLN A 656 1.19 -18.59 -36.75
C GLN A 656 2.46 -17.88 -37.27
N SER A 657 3.64 -18.28 -36.79
CA SER A 657 4.94 -17.76 -37.27
C SER A 657 5.16 -18.12 -38.74
N ASN A 658 4.86 -19.36 -39.11
CA ASN A 658 4.95 -19.85 -40.49
C ASN A 658 4.02 -19.07 -41.43
N HIS A 659 2.78 -18.81 -41.00
CA HIS A 659 1.86 -17.98 -41.76
C HIS A 659 2.37 -16.55 -41.93
N CYS A 660 2.95 -15.93 -40.90
CA CYS A 660 3.56 -14.61 -41.01
C CYS A 660 4.69 -14.58 -42.05
N LEU A 661 5.60 -15.56 -42.03
CA LEU A 661 6.71 -15.66 -42.98
C LEU A 661 6.22 -15.87 -44.42
N LEU A 662 5.22 -16.74 -44.62
CA LEU A 662 4.61 -16.99 -45.94
C LEU A 662 3.93 -15.74 -46.49
N MET A 663 3.17 -15.02 -45.66
CA MET A 663 2.50 -13.78 -46.06
C MET A 663 3.49 -12.67 -46.36
N SER A 664 4.56 -12.55 -45.56
CA SER A 664 5.67 -11.62 -45.84
C SER A 664 6.35 -11.94 -47.17
N CYS A 665 6.65 -13.21 -47.46
CA CYS A 665 7.21 -13.62 -48.76
C CYS A 665 6.30 -13.24 -49.93
N ALA A 666 4.99 -13.46 -49.81
CA ALA A 666 4.02 -13.10 -50.83
C ALA A 666 3.99 -11.57 -51.07
N ALA A 667 3.99 -10.78 -50.00
CA ALA A 667 4.05 -9.32 -50.06
C ALA A 667 5.34 -8.82 -50.74
N CYS A 668 6.50 -9.36 -50.34
CA CYS A 668 7.79 -9.07 -50.98
C CYS A 668 7.75 -9.33 -52.51
N LEU A 669 7.25 -10.49 -52.92
CA LEU A 669 7.17 -10.83 -54.35
C LEU A 669 6.19 -9.94 -55.12
N GLN A 670 5.15 -9.42 -54.45
CA GLN A 670 4.24 -8.44 -55.03
C GLN A 670 4.87 -7.04 -55.14
N ILE A 671 5.67 -6.61 -54.16
CA ILE A 671 6.48 -5.37 -54.24
C ILE A 671 7.38 -5.44 -55.47
N VAL A 672 8.11 -6.55 -55.64
CA VAL A 672 9.05 -6.76 -56.76
C VAL A 672 8.37 -6.74 -58.14
N LYS A 673 7.06 -7.00 -58.25
CA LYS A 673 6.34 -6.89 -59.52
C LYS A 673 6.08 -5.44 -59.93
N ASN A 674 5.92 -4.55 -58.95
CA ASN A 674 5.54 -3.16 -59.18
C ASN A 674 6.73 -2.19 -59.07
N GLU A 675 7.85 -2.64 -58.50
CA GLU A 675 9.03 -1.82 -58.22
C GLU A 675 10.01 -1.77 -59.40
N GLN A 676 10.61 -0.59 -59.62
CA GLN A 676 11.60 -0.35 -60.67
C GLN A 676 13.03 -0.20 -60.11
N ASP A 677 13.18 0.12 -58.82
CA ASP A 677 14.48 0.24 -58.18
C ASP A 677 15.15 -1.14 -58.01
N LYS A 678 16.24 -1.35 -58.75
CA LYS A 678 17.00 -2.61 -58.74
C LYS A 678 17.60 -2.95 -57.38
N THR A 679 18.03 -1.95 -56.61
CA THR A 679 18.66 -2.17 -55.30
C THR A 679 17.62 -2.64 -54.29
N LEU A 680 16.50 -1.93 -54.20
CA LEU A 680 15.36 -2.32 -53.37
C LEU A 680 14.81 -3.69 -53.78
N VAL A 681 14.69 -3.97 -55.08
CA VAL A 681 14.26 -5.27 -55.59
C VAL A 681 15.20 -6.38 -55.12
N GLN A 682 16.52 -6.16 -55.17
CA GLN A 682 17.49 -7.13 -54.68
C GLN A 682 17.32 -7.39 -53.18
N ASP A 683 17.25 -6.34 -52.36
CA ASP A 683 17.10 -6.44 -50.90
C ASP A 683 15.81 -7.20 -50.51
N VAL A 684 14.70 -6.88 -51.18
CA VAL A 684 13.40 -7.54 -50.95
C VAL A 684 13.42 -9.01 -51.37
N LEU A 685 14.13 -9.36 -52.46
CA LEU A 685 14.29 -10.75 -52.89
C LEU A 685 15.18 -11.56 -51.93
N GLU A 686 16.25 -10.96 -51.42
CA GLU A 686 17.08 -11.56 -50.38
C GLU A 686 16.29 -11.77 -49.07
N GLU A 687 15.40 -10.84 -48.74
CA GLU A 687 14.47 -10.96 -47.61
C GLU A 687 13.52 -12.16 -47.77
N VAL A 688 12.99 -12.44 -48.97
CA VAL A 688 12.19 -13.66 -49.26
C VAL A 688 13.00 -14.91 -48.95
N LEU A 689 14.24 -14.99 -49.43
CA LEU A 689 15.10 -16.15 -49.19
C LEU A 689 15.40 -16.34 -47.70
N LYS A 690 15.64 -15.25 -46.97
CA LYS A 690 15.83 -15.26 -45.53
C LYS A 690 14.58 -15.77 -44.80
N ASN A 691 13.40 -15.27 -45.16
CA ASN A 691 12.14 -15.68 -44.54
C ASN A 691 11.84 -17.17 -44.79
N ILE A 692 12.16 -17.68 -45.98
CA ILE A 692 12.04 -19.11 -46.29
C ILE A 692 13.05 -19.94 -45.48
N GLU A 693 14.27 -19.46 -45.30
CA GLU A 693 15.27 -20.13 -44.45
C GLU A 693 14.83 -20.16 -42.99
N GLU A 694 14.33 -19.06 -42.44
CA GLU A 694 13.76 -19.01 -41.08
C GLU A 694 12.57 -19.96 -40.91
N TYR A 695 11.72 -20.08 -41.94
CA TYR A 695 10.64 -21.07 -41.96
C TYR A 695 11.20 -22.49 -41.82
N ARG A 696 12.22 -22.86 -42.62
CA ARG A 696 12.86 -24.18 -42.59
C ARG A 696 13.53 -24.47 -41.26
N GLN A 697 14.19 -23.47 -40.66
CA GLN A 697 14.78 -23.61 -39.33
C GLN A 697 13.71 -23.80 -38.26
N GLY A 698 12.59 -23.08 -38.36
CA GLY A 698 11.42 -23.29 -37.49
C GLY A 698 10.88 -24.72 -37.58
N GLU A 699 10.75 -25.25 -38.80
CA GLU A 699 10.32 -26.63 -39.06
C GLU A 699 11.25 -27.64 -38.37
N GLN A 700 12.57 -27.47 -38.48
CA GLN A 700 13.54 -28.35 -37.81
C GLN A 700 13.47 -28.26 -36.27
N ARG A 701 13.21 -27.06 -35.71
CA ARG A 701 13.06 -26.86 -34.26
C ARG A 701 11.80 -27.55 -33.75
N ILE A 702 10.69 -27.45 -34.48
CA ILE A 702 9.43 -28.08 -34.08
C ILE A 702 9.44 -29.58 -34.32
N GLU A 703 10.07 -30.11 -35.37
CA GLU A 703 10.18 -31.56 -35.59
C GLU A 703 10.90 -32.26 -34.43
N LYS A 704 11.96 -31.63 -33.89
CA LYS A 704 12.63 -32.12 -32.67
C LYS A 704 11.70 -32.12 -31.45
N TYR A 705 10.82 -31.13 -31.34
CA TYR A 705 9.85 -31.01 -30.24
C TYR A 705 8.66 -31.98 -30.39
N ILE A 706 8.12 -32.11 -31.61
CA ILE A 706 6.97 -32.94 -31.97
C ILE A 706 7.33 -34.43 -31.98
N TRP A 707 8.56 -34.81 -32.34
CA TRP A 707 9.03 -36.20 -32.21
C TRP A 707 8.91 -36.69 -30.76
N ALA A 708 9.04 -35.80 -29.78
CA ALA A 708 8.82 -36.13 -28.37
C ALA A 708 7.32 -36.27 -27.99
N GLN A 709 6.38 -35.80 -28.83
CA GLN A 709 4.93 -35.77 -28.56
C GLN A 709 4.06 -36.54 -29.56
N GLY A 710 4.60 -37.08 -30.65
CA GLY A 710 3.92 -38.01 -31.55
C GLY A 710 2.86 -37.41 -32.50
N VAL A 711 2.93 -36.12 -32.85
CA VAL A 711 1.97 -35.44 -33.73
C VAL A 711 2.52 -35.31 -35.16
N GLN A 712 1.69 -35.38 -36.20
CA GLN A 712 2.10 -35.15 -37.60
C GLN A 712 1.37 -33.93 -38.18
N THR A 713 2.11 -32.94 -38.69
CA THR A 713 1.58 -31.61 -39.08
C THR A 713 2.01 -31.13 -40.47
N LYS A 714 2.32 -32.03 -41.42
CA LYS A 714 2.76 -31.58 -42.76
C LYS A 714 1.58 -31.21 -43.65
N SER A 715 1.38 -29.90 -43.88
CA SER A 715 0.49 -29.38 -44.91
C SER A 715 1.19 -29.40 -46.27
N SER A 716 0.65 -30.18 -47.22
CA SER A 716 1.22 -30.30 -48.57
C SER A 716 1.11 -29.02 -49.41
N GLN A 717 0.28 -28.05 -49.00
CA GLN A 717 0.05 -26.81 -49.75
C GLN A 717 1.08 -25.73 -49.43
N GLU A 718 1.46 -25.58 -48.16
CA GLU A 718 2.48 -24.61 -47.72
C GLU A 718 3.83 -24.93 -48.36
N GLU A 719 4.15 -26.22 -48.45
CA GLU A 719 5.38 -26.71 -49.07
C GLU A 719 5.49 -26.35 -50.57
N LYS A 720 4.38 -26.40 -51.30
CA LYS A 720 4.32 -25.97 -52.70
C LYS A 720 4.55 -24.46 -52.83
N LEU A 721 3.96 -23.66 -51.93
CA LEU A 721 4.13 -22.20 -51.93
C LEU A 721 5.58 -21.80 -51.62
N LEU A 722 6.24 -22.46 -50.66
CA LEU A 722 7.65 -22.20 -50.35
C LEU A 722 8.56 -22.46 -51.55
N HIS A 723 8.35 -23.58 -52.25
CA HIS A 723 9.10 -23.87 -53.47
C HIS A 723 8.84 -22.83 -54.57
N LEU A 724 7.58 -22.41 -54.74
CA LEU A 724 7.24 -21.36 -55.70
C LEU A 724 7.88 -20.01 -55.37
N TYR A 725 7.79 -19.57 -54.11
CA TYR A 725 8.37 -18.30 -53.69
C TYR A 725 9.90 -18.32 -53.77
N LYS A 726 10.54 -19.43 -53.36
CA LYS A 726 11.98 -19.62 -53.48
C LYS A 726 12.44 -19.60 -54.94
N PHE A 727 11.71 -20.32 -55.80
CA PHE A 727 12.01 -20.37 -57.23
C PHE A 727 11.88 -18.99 -57.89
N GLN A 728 10.78 -18.27 -57.64
CA GLN A 728 10.58 -16.90 -58.15
C GLN A 728 11.66 -15.93 -57.67
N ALA A 729 12.05 -16.02 -56.39
CA ALA A 729 13.09 -15.17 -55.83
C ALA A 729 14.45 -15.42 -56.50
N LEU A 730 14.87 -16.68 -56.57
CA LEU A 730 16.15 -17.09 -57.18
C LEU A 730 16.19 -16.79 -58.68
N LEU A 731 15.08 -16.99 -59.39
CA LEU A 731 14.99 -16.64 -60.81
C LEU A 731 15.24 -15.15 -61.04
N LYS A 732 14.59 -14.28 -60.27
CA LYS A 732 14.74 -12.82 -60.41
C LYS A 732 16.13 -12.32 -59.97
N LEU A 733 16.78 -13.04 -59.05
CA LEU A 733 18.19 -12.81 -58.68
C LEU A 733 19.19 -13.40 -59.69
N ASN A 734 18.72 -14.11 -60.73
CA ASN A 734 19.55 -14.86 -61.68
C ASN A 734 20.52 -15.86 -61.00
N ASP A 735 20.03 -16.53 -59.95
CA ASP A 735 20.81 -17.47 -59.16
C ASP A 735 20.67 -18.90 -59.70
N ALA A 736 21.80 -19.58 -59.89
CA ALA A 736 21.86 -20.97 -60.40
C ALA A 736 21.09 -21.98 -59.52
N ARG A 737 20.88 -21.68 -58.24
CA ARG A 737 20.09 -22.50 -57.31
C ARG A 737 18.62 -22.59 -57.74
N ALA A 738 18.11 -21.74 -58.64
CA ALA A 738 16.75 -21.85 -59.14
C ALA A 738 16.49 -23.24 -59.78
N GLU A 739 17.49 -23.82 -60.44
CA GLU A 739 17.36 -25.16 -61.02
C GLU A 739 17.16 -26.25 -59.96
N THR A 740 17.91 -26.16 -58.86
CA THR A 740 17.84 -27.18 -57.79
C THR A 740 16.50 -27.15 -57.05
N VAL A 741 15.77 -26.03 -57.08
CA VAL A 741 14.40 -25.93 -56.54
C VAL A 741 13.40 -26.72 -57.38
N ILE A 742 13.58 -26.77 -58.70
CA ILE A 742 12.75 -27.61 -59.58
C ILE A 742 12.97 -29.09 -59.20
N ASP A 743 14.23 -29.48 -59.03
CA ASP A 743 14.57 -30.86 -58.68
C ASP A 743 14.08 -31.22 -57.27
N SER A 744 14.16 -30.30 -56.30
CA SER A 744 13.63 -30.54 -54.94
C SER A 744 12.10 -30.60 -54.91
N ALA A 745 11.42 -29.78 -55.71
CA ALA A 745 9.95 -29.82 -55.81
C ALA A 745 9.44 -31.14 -56.40
N LEU A 746 10.22 -31.81 -57.25
CA LEU A 746 9.86 -33.11 -57.84
C LEU A 746 9.87 -34.25 -56.80
N LEU A 747 10.67 -34.10 -55.74
CA LEU A 747 10.77 -35.08 -54.65
C LEU A 747 9.62 -34.98 -53.64
N LEU A 748 8.68 -34.04 -53.82
CA LEU A 748 7.56 -33.87 -52.90
C LEU A 748 6.58 -35.06 -52.98
N PRO A 749 6.03 -35.51 -51.84
CA PRO A 749 4.95 -36.49 -51.83
C PRO A 749 3.70 -35.86 -52.47
N ASN A 750 3.29 -36.40 -53.62
CA ASN A 750 2.25 -35.86 -54.52
C ASN A 750 2.66 -34.58 -55.28
N SER A 751 3.79 -34.65 -56.00
CA SER A 751 4.22 -33.65 -56.98
C SER A 751 3.07 -33.24 -57.92
N ASP A 752 2.72 -31.96 -57.89
CA ASP A 752 1.58 -31.40 -58.59
C ASP A 752 2.02 -30.81 -59.94
N PRO A 753 1.52 -31.31 -61.09
CA PRO A 753 1.83 -30.75 -62.40
C PRO A 753 1.64 -29.22 -62.46
N LYS A 754 0.61 -28.69 -61.78
CA LYS A 754 0.30 -27.26 -61.77
C LYS A 754 1.42 -26.41 -61.19
N LEU A 755 2.18 -26.93 -60.22
CA LEU A 755 3.34 -26.23 -59.65
C LEU A 755 4.42 -26.01 -60.71
N PHE A 756 4.74 -27.04 -61.49
CA PHE A 756 5.73 -26.98 -62.56
C PHE A 756 5.26 -26.14 -63.75
N HIS A 757 3.98 -26.18 -64.10
CA HIS A 757 3.40 -25.21 -65.03
C HIS A 757 3.62 -23.77 -64.55
N THR A 758 3.43 -23.51 -63.25
CA THR A 758 3.64 -22.18 -62.67
C THR A 758 5.12 -21.79 -62.64
N PHE A 759 6.04 -22.75 -62.42
CA PHE A 759 7.48 -22.52 -62.57
C PHE A 759 7.84 -22.15 -64.00
N ALA A 760 7.28 -22.85 -64.98
CA ALA A 760 7.50 -22.52 -66.37
C ALA A 760 7.03 -21.10 -66.71
N ALA A 761 5.81 -20.75 -66.29
CA ALA A 761 5.28 -19.40 -66.48
C ALA A 761 6.16 -18.33 -65.82
N ALA A 762 6.68 -18.58 -64.61
CA ALA A 762 7.58 -17.65 -63.93
C ALA A 762 8.96 -17.52 -64.61
N ALA A 763 9.47 -18.61 -65.21
CA ALA A 763 10.75 -18.60 -65.91
C ALA A 763 10.67 -17.93 -67.28
N ILE A 764 9.52 -18.02 -67.95
CA ILE A 764 9.28 -17.44 -69.29
C ILE A 764 8.82 -15.97 -69.18
N ASP A 765 8.63 -15.45 -67.97
CA ASP A 765 8.29 -14.04 -67.73
C ASP A 765 9.27 -13.10 -68.46
N PRO A 766 8.78 -12.06 -69.17
CA PRO A 766 9.62 -11.17 -69.97
C PRO A 766 10.78 -10.51 -69.21
N THR A 767 10.66 -10.35 -67.89
CA THR A 767 11.69 -9.70 -67.06
C THR A 767 12.90 -10.58 -66.79
N VAL A 768 12.73 -11.91 -66.81
CA VAL A 768 13.79 -12.89 -66.52
C VAL A 768 14.20 -13.64 -67.79
N ASN A 769 13.22 -14.11 -68.56
CA ASN A 769 13.37 -14.88 -69.80
C ASN A 769 14.39 -16.03 -69.71
N ASN A 770 14.20 -16.93 -68.75
CA ASN A 770 14.98 -18.17 -68.62
C ASN A 770 14.28 -19.36 -69.28
N ALA A 771 14.33 -19.38 -70.61
CA ALA A 771 13.66 -20.41 -71.42
C ALA A 771 14.15 -21.84 -71.14
N LYS A 772 15.42 -22.03 -70.73
CA LYS A 772 15.94 -23.37 -70.41
C LYS A 772 15.23 -23.97 -69.19
N LEU A 773 15.10 -23.19 -68.12
CA LEU A 773 14.36 -23.62 -66.93
C LEU A 773 12.86 -23.72 -67.21
N GLY A 774 12.31 -22.83 -68.04
CA GLY A 774 10.94 -22.91 -68.52
C GLY A 774 10.63 -24.23 -69.24
N ALA A 775 11.48 -24.62 -70.19
CA ALA A 775 11.38 -25.88 -70.90
C ALA A 775 11.53 -27.09 -69.95
N LYS A 776 12.50 -27.07 -69.02
CA LYS A 776 12.67 -28.13 -68.01
C LYS A 776 11.40 -28.32 -67.17
N ALA A 777 10.81 -27.22 -66.68
CA ALA A 777 9.59 -27.26 -65.89
C ALA A 777 8.37 -27.76 -66.68
N LEU A 778 8.18 -27.33 -67.94
CA LEU A 778 7.11 -27.83 -68.81
C LEU A 778 7.24 -29.34 -69.08
N LYS A 779 8.45 -29.84 -69.38
CA LYS A 779 8.70 -31.28 -69.58
C LYS A 779 8.29 -32.10 -68.35
N ILE A 780 8.61 -31.61 -67.15
CA ILE A 780 8.21 -32.25 -65.90
C ILE A 780 6.69 -32.21 -65.73
N SER A 781 6.05 -31.07 -65.99
CA SER A 781 4.58 -30.92 -65.91
C SER A 781 3.86 -31.91 -66.84
N ILE A 782 4.28 -31.99 -68.11
CA ILE A 782 3.76 -32.93 -69.11
C ILE A 782 3.91 -34.36 -68.63
N ARG A 783 5.11 -34.75 -68.16
CA ARG A 783 5.36 -36.09 -67.66
C ARG A 783 4.42 -36.44 -66.51
N LEU A 784 4.29 -35.56 -65.52
CA LEU A 784 3.41 -35.78 -64.36
C LEU A 784 1.93 -35.87 -64.77
N HIS A 785 1.48 -35.08 -65.75
CA HIS A 785 0.13 -35.20 -66.30
C HIS A 785 -0.12 -36.55 -66.96
N LEU A 786 0.87 -37.12 -67.65
CA LEU A 786 0.77 -38.41 -68.33
C LEU A 786 0.90 -39.61 -67.38
N GLU A 787 1.65 -39.47 -66.28
CA GLU A 787 1.85 -40.50 -65.25
C GLU A 787 0.72 -40.55 -64.22
N ALA A 788 -0.17 -39.56 -64.19
CA ALA A 788 -1.32 -39.52 -63.30
C ALA A 788 -2.28 -40.70 -63.54
N SER A 789 -2.96 -41.17 -62.46
CA SER A 789 -3.96 -42.24 -62.54
C SER A 789 -5.10 -41.92 -63.52
N THR A 790 -5.44 -40.63 -63.65
CA THR A 790 -6.33 -40.08 -64.67
C THR A 790 -5.60 -38.97 -65.42
N PRO A 791 -5.02 -39.23 -66.60
CA PRO A 791 -4.30 -38.21 -67.36
C PRO A 791 -5.20 -37.04 -67.77
N ASP A 792 -4.76 -35.82 -67.47
CA ASP A 792 -5.44 -34.57 -67.87
C ASP A 792 -4.87 -34.09 -69.21
N TYR A 793 -5.45 -34.59 -70.30
CA TYR A 793 -4.98 -34.26 -71.65
C TYR A 793 -5.20 -32.79 -72.03
N VAL A 794 -6.10 -32.06 -71.36
CA VAL A 794 -6.36 -30.63 -71.62
C VAL A 794 -5.21 -29.78 -71.09
N LYS A 795 -4.79 -30.02 -69.84
CA LYS A 795 -3.64 -29.29 -69.28
C LYS A 795 -2.33 -29.74 -69.91
N CYS A 796 -2.18 -31.04 -70.17
CA CYS A 796 -1.04 -31.58 -70.89
C CYS A 796 -0.89 -30.95 -72.28
N SER A 797 -1.99 -30.75 -73.03
CA SER A 797 -1.94 -30.11 -74.35
C SER A 797 -1.51 -28.65 -74.26
N ALA A 798 -1.96 -27.91 -73.24
CA ALA A 798 -1.55 -26.53 -73.02
C ALA A 798 -0.04 -26.42 -72.70
N ASP A 799 0.48 -27.30 -71.84
CA ASP A 799 1.91 -27.35 -71.53
C ASP A 799 2.77 -27.71 -72.74
N LEU A 800 2.29 -28.66 -73.55
CA LEU A 800 2.97 -29.09 -74.77
C LEU A 800 2.99 -27.99 -75.83
N ARG A 801 1.88 -27.28 -76.01
CA ARG A 801 1.82 -26.06 -76.83
C ARG A 801 2.86 -25.05 -76.37
N ASN A 802 2.88 -24.73 -75.07
CA ASN A 802 3.81 -23.77 -74.51
C ASN A 802 5.28 -24.21 -74.70
N LEU A 803 5.56 -25.50 -74.60
CA LEU A 803 6.91 -26.05 -74.80
C LEU A 803 7.35 -25.91 -76.26
N ILE A 804 6.47 -26.31 -77.20
CA ILE A 804 6.73 -26.20 -78.64
C ILE A 804 6.91 -24.74 -79.04
N ASP A 805 6.03 -23.85 -78.56
CA ASP A 805 6.11 -22.43 -78.89
C ASP A 805 7.41 -21.80 -78.35
N LEU A 806 7.80 -22.14 -77.13
CA LEU A 806 9.05 -21.67 -76.51
C LEU A 806 10.29 -22.05 -77.32
N VAL A 807 10.34 -23.28 -77.84
CA VAL A 807 11.48 -23.83 -78.59
C VAL A 807 11.51 -23.27 -80.02
N ILE A 808 10.35 -23.14 -80.67
CA ILE A 808 10.23 -22.50 -81.99
C ILE A 808 10.69 -21.04 -81.92
N ASN A 809 10.28 -20.29 -80.89
CA ASN A 809 10.68 -18.89 -80.71
C ASN A 809 12.20 -18.72 -80.47
N ARG A 810 12.92 -19.80 -80.14
CA ARG A 810 14.39 -19.83 -79.99
C ARG A 810 15.13 -20.31 -81.23
N ASN A 811 14.41 -20.61 -82.32
CA ASN A 811 14.95 -21.21 -83.55
C ASN A 811 15.62 -22.59 -83.31
N GLU A 812 15.19 -23.33 -82.29
CA GLU A 812 15.66 -24.68 -81.98
C GLU A 812 14.84 -25.72 -82.77
N GLU A 813 14.98 -25.71 -84.11
CA GLU A 813 14.09 -26.44 -85.03
C GLU A 813 14.04 -27.96 -84.81
N GLU A 814 15.19 -28.59 -84.54
CA GLU A 814 15.27 -30.03 -84.30
C GLU A 814 14.53 -30.44 -83.02
N GLU A 815 14.66 -29.65 -81.95
CA GLU A 815 14.00 -29.92 -80.68
C GLU A 815 12.48 -29.72 -80.79
N ALA A 816 12.03 -28.74 -81.57
CA ALA A 816 10.61 -28.56 -81.86
C ALA A 816 10.01 -29.72 -82.68
N LEU A 817 10.73 -30.26 -83.67
CA LEU A 817 10.31 -31.43 -84.44
C LEU A 817 10.22 -32.70 -83.58
N ILE A 818 11.05 -32.82 -82.55
CA ILE A 818 10.98 -33.89 -81.55
C ILE A 818 9.69 -33.74 -80.74
N TYR A 819 9.39 -32.56 -80.19
CA TYR A 819 8.16 -32.36 -79.41
C TYR A 819 6.88 -32.48 -80.23
N LEU A 820 6.91 -32.13 -81.52
CA LEU A 820 5.79 -32.41 -82.42
C LEU A 820 5.58 -33.92 -82.60
N GLU A 821 6.63 -34.74 -82.66
CA GLU A 821 6.48 -36.20 -82.71
C GLU A 821 6.00 -36.77 -81.36
N GLU A 822 6.48 -36.23 -80.25
CA GLU A 822 5.97 -36.60 -78.92
C GLU A 822 4.48 -36.26 -78.79
N ALA A 823 4.04 -35.13 -79.34
CA ALA A 823 2.64 -34.74 -79.39
C ALA A 823 1.77 -35.78 -80.12
N VAL A 824 2.24 -36.29 -81.26
CA VAL A 824 1.56 -37.39 -81.98
C VAL A 824 1.42 -38.61 -81.07
N GLY A 825 2.49 -39.00 -80.36
CA GLY A 825 2.46 -40.12 -79.42
C GLY A 825 1.51 -39.90 -78.23
N VAL A 826 1.37 -38.67 -77.75
CA VAL A 826 0.39 -38.32 -76.70
C VAL A 826 -1.05 -38.40 -77.22
N ILE A 827 -1.31 -37.88 -78.42
CA ILE A 827 -2.63 -37.93 -79.08
C ILE A 827 -3.07 -39.39 -79.30
N ASP A 828 -2.15 -40.26 -79.78
CA ASP A 828 -2.41 -41.69 -79.95
C ASP A 828 -2.84 -42.35 -78.62
N LYS A 829 -2.13 -42.03 -77.53
CA LYS A 829 -2.45 -42.56 -76.19
C LYS A 829 -3.78 -42.04 -75.66
N ALA A 830 -4.15 -40.80 -76.00
CA ALA A 830 -5.36 -40.14 -75.52
C ALA A 830 -6.67 -40.71 -76.10
N LYS A 831 -6.61 -41.45 -77.22
CA LYS A 831 -7.76 -42.14 -77.85
C LYS A 831 -9.02 -41.26 -77.98
N GLY A 832 -8.85 -40.02 -78.47
CA GLY A 832 -9.94 -39.07 -78.68
C GLY A 832 -10.26 -38.14 -77.48
N LEU A 833 -9.55 -38.27 -76.36
CA LEU A 833 -9.65 -37.34 -75.21
C LEU A 833 -8.77 -36.10 -75.35
N TYR A 834 -7.90 -36.06 -76.37
CA TYR A 834 -7.05 -34.90 -76.65
C TYR A 834 -7.87 -33.79 -77.31
N PRO A 835 -7.76 -32.51 -76.89
CA PRO A 835 -8.59 -31.45 -77.46
C PRO A 835 -8.35 -31.25 -78.96
N GLU A 836 -9.40 -31.35 -79.77
CA GLU A 836 -9.31 -31.22 -81.23
C GLU A 836 -8.74 -29.86 -81.66
N ILE A 837 -9.05 -28.78 -80.94
CA ILE A 837 -8.52 -27.44 -81.22
C ILE A 837 -6.99 -27.35 -81.06
N GLU A 838 -6.42 -28.17 -80.17
CA GLU A 838 -4.98 -28.25 -79.96
C GLU A 838 -4.30 -29.02 -81.10
N ILE A 839 -4.97 -30.05 -81.64
CA ILE A 839 -4.52 -30.77 -82.84
C ILE A 839 -4.51 -29.82 -84.05
N VAL A 840 -5.57 -29.02 -84.23
CA VAL A 840 -5.62 -27.99 -85.28
C VAL A 840 -4.48 -26.98 -85.13
N TRP A 841 -4.17 -26.55 -83.89
CA TRP A 841 -3.04 -25.66 -83.65
C TRP A 841 -1.70 -26.30 -83.99
N LEU A 842 -1.43 -27.54 -83.55
CA LEU A 842 -0.19 -28.25 -83.86
C LEU A 842 0.00 -28.43 -85.37
N MET A 843 -1.07 -28.83 -86.06
CA MET A 843 -1.11 -28.94 -87.51
C MET A 843 -0.81 -27.59 -88.17
N THR A 844 -1.57 -26.55 -87.85
CA THR A 844 -1.42 -25.23 -88.49
C THR A 844 -0.06 -24.60 -88.19
N ARG A 845 0.45 -24.76 -86.95
CA ARG A 845 1.75 -24.21 -86.53
C ARG A 845 2.89 -24.89 -87.28
N SER A 846 2.88 -26.23 -87.39
CA SER A 846 3.89 -26.98 -88.14
C SER A 846 3.80 -26.71 -89.65
N TRP A 847 2.60 -26.58 -90.22
CA TRP A 847 2.41 -26.20 -91.62
C TRP A 847 2.94 -24.80 -91.92
N ASN A 848 2.60 -23.81 -91.11
CA ASN A 848 3.05 -22.43 -91.30
C ASN A 848 4.57 -22.30 -91.19
N TYR A 849 5.19 -23.06 -90.29
CA TYR A 849 6.65 -23.10 -90.20
C TYR A 849 7.26 -23.79 -91.43
N GLY A 850 6.68 -24.90 -91.91
CA GLY A 850 7.09 -25.53 -93.15
C GLY A 850 6.96 -24.61 -94.37
N LEU A 851 5.87 -23.84 -94.46
CA LEU A 851 5.66 -22.84 -95.50
C LEU A 851 6.70 -21.70 -95.42
N LEU A 852 7.10 -21.28 -94.22
CA LEU A 852 8.19 -20.32 -94.05
C LEU A 852 9.50 -20.86 -94.64
N GLN A 853 9.87 -22.10 -94.32
CA GLN A 853 11.08 -22.73 -94.86
C GLN A 853 11.00 -22.91 -96.38
N TYR A 854 9.81 -23.25 -96.89
CA TYR A 854 9.54 -23.36 -98.31
C TYR A 854 9.75 -22.03 -99.04
N ASN A 855 9.23 -20.93 -98.48
CA ASN A 855 9.44 -19.58 -99.01
C ASN A 855 10.93 -19.14 -98.93
N CYS A 856 11.69 -19.71 -98.01
CA CYS A 856 13.15 -19.55 -97.93
C CYS A 856 13.94 -20.51 -98.84
N CYS A 857 13.28 -21.22 -99.76
CA CYS A 857 13.86 -22.22 -100.67
C CYS A 857 14.56 -23.41 -99.97
N LYS A 858 14.28 -23.65 -98.68
CA LYS A 858 14.78 -24.80 -97.92
C LYS A 858 13.78 -25.95 -98.00
N TYR A 859 13.69 -26.54 -99.19
CA TYR A 859 12.67 -27.56 -99.49
C TYR A 859 12.77 -28.84 -98.63
N PRO A 860 13.96 -29.37 -98.29
CA PRO A 860 14.07 -30.53 -97.40
C PRO A 860 13.56 -30.24 -95.99
N GLU A 861 13.86 -29.06 -95.44
CA GLU A 861 13.36 -28.64 -94.13
C GLU A 861 11.86 -28.38 -94.18
N ALA A 862 11.37 -27.73 -95.24
CA ALA A 862 9.95 -27.52 -95.45
C ALA A 862 9.17 -28.84 -95.49
N GLU A 863 9.70 -29.88 -96.16
CA GLU A 863 9.11 -31.22 -96.18
C GLU A 863 9.04 -31.84 -94.79
N LYS A 864 10.12 -31.75 -93.98
CA LYS A 864 10.13 -32.27 -92.61
C LYS A 864 9.02 -31.65 -91.74
N TRP A 865 8.76 -30.35 -91.89
CA TRP A 865 7.73 -29.65 -91.11
C TRP A 865 6.32 -29.91 -91.65
N CYS A 866 6.13 -29.83 -92.98
CA CYS A 866 4.84 -30.10 -93.60
C CYS A 866 4.43 -31.58 -93.44
N SER A 867 5.36 -32.53 -93.47
CA SER A 867 5.08 -33.96 -93.24
C SER A 867 4.51 -34.21 -91.84
N LYS A 868 5.04 -33.52 -90.81
CA LYS A 868 4.51 -33.56 -89.44
C LYS A 868 3.10 -32.99 -89.38
N SER A 869 2.87 -31.88 -90.07
CA SER A 869 1.52 -31.32 -90.18
C SER A 869 0.53 -32.32 -90.79
N ILE A 870 0.90 -33.01 -91.87
CA ILE A 870 0.06 -34.05 -92.49
C ILE A 870 -0.24 -35.19 -91.52
N LYS A 871 0.71 -35.57 -90.65
CA LYS A 871 0.45 -36.58 -89.60
C LYS A 871 -0.65 -36.18 -88.63
N PHE A 872 -0.85 -34.89 -88.35
CA PHE A 872 -1.91 -34.42 -87.44
C PHE A 872 -3.31 -34.50 -88.08
N LEU A 873 -3.40 -34.37 -89.41
CA LEU A 873 -4.65 -34.35 -90.18
C LEU A 873 -5.54 -35.59 -89.91
N LYS A 874 -4.93 -36.77 -89.73
CA LYS A 874 -5.66 -38.03 -89.49
C LYS A 874 -6.35 -38.09 -88.11
N TYR A 875 -5.95 -37.23 -87.17
CA TYR A 875 -6.54 -37.15 -85.83
C TYR A 875 -7.65 -36.11 -85.72
N LEU A 876 -7.88 -35.30 -86.77
CA LEU A 876 -9.03 -34.40 -86.84
C LEU A 876 -10.30 -35.21 -87.10
N SER A 877 -11.39 -34.81 -86.45
CA SER A 877 -12.71 -35.38 -86.59
C SER A 877 -13.64 -34.42 -87.33
N SER A 878 -14.10 -33.36 -86.68
CA SER A 878 -15.00 -32.35 -87.23
C SER A 878 -14.28 -31.37 -88.17
N ALA A 879 -13.02 -31.03 -87.85
CA ALA A 879 -12.26 -30.03 -88.60
C ALA A 879 -11.59 -30.59 -89.86
N LYS A 880 -11.57 -31.92 -90.05
CA LYS A 880 -10.77 -32.59 -91.09
C LYS A 880 -11.14 -32.14 -92.51
N GLU A 881 -12.44 -32.07 -92.80
CA GLU A 881 -12.98 -31.70 -94.12
C GLU A 881 -12.55 -30.29 -94.55
N ASN A 882 -12.30 -29.39 -93.59
CA ASN A 882 -11.90 -28.01 -93.88
C ASN A 882 -10.45 -27.87 -94.38
N TYR A 883 -9.59 -28.86 -94.08
CA TYR A 883 -8.14 -28.76 -94.33
C TYR A 883 -7.62 -29.86 -95.26
N GLU A 884 -8.23 -31.04 -95.29
CA GLU A 884 -7.66 -32.25 -95.90
C GLU A 884 -7.33 -32.10 -97.39
N GLU A 885 -8.29 -31.66 -98.21
CA GLU A 885 -8.07 -31.51 -99.65
C GLU A 885 -6.95 -30.50 -99.96
N GLN A 886 -7.02 -29.30 -99.35
CA GLN A 886 -6.06 -28.23 -99.58
C GLN A 886 -4.64 -28.62 -99.14
N MET A 887 -4.49 -29.20 -97.95
CA MET A 887 -3.18 -29.59 -97.42
C MET A 887 -2.57 -30.74 -98.22
N ILE A 888 -3.36 -31.74 -98.65
CA ILE A 888 -2.84 -32.85 -99.46
C ILE A 888 -2.36 -32.36 -100.83
N THR A 889 -3.15 -31.52 -101.52
CA THR A 889 -2.76 -30.97 -102.83
C THR A 889 -1.49 -30.13 -102.73
N LEU A 890 -1.42 -29.19 -101.77
CA LEU A 890 -0.24 -28.35 -101.57
C LEU A 890 1.00 -29.14 -101.13
N TYR A 891 0.80 -30.22 -100.37
CA TYR A 891 1.90 -31.10 -99.96
C TYR A 891 2.47 -31.89 -101.15
N GLN A 892 1.63 -32.35 -102.08
CA GLN A 892 2.08 -33.01 -103.31
C GLN A 892 2.92 -32.06 -104.19
N ASP A 893 2.51 -30.80 -104.30
CA ASP A 893 3.28 -29.77 -105.01
C ASP A 893 4.65 -29.51 -104.34
N LEU A 894 4.68 -29.51 -103.00
CA LEU A 894 5.91 -29.37 -102.24
C LEU A 894 6.85 -30.56 -102.45
N LEU A 895 6.32 -31.79 -102.44
CA LEU A 895 7.10 -33.00 -102.71
C LEU A 895 7.69 -32.97 -104.12
N ALA A 896 6.91 -32.58 -105.13
CA ALA A 896 7.41 -32.45 -106.50
C ALA A 896 8.61 -31.50 -106.60
N ARG A 897 8.54 -30.35 -105.91
CA ARG A 897 9.63 -29.34 -105.87
C ARG A 897 10.82 -29.74 -105.01
N ALA A 898 10.60 -30.45 -103.91
CA ALA A 898 11.66 -31.00 -103.06
C ALA A 898 12.45 -32.11 -103.78
N THR A 899 11.77 -32.90 -104.64
CA THR A 899 12.43 -33.93 -105.46
C THR A 899 13.11 -33.39 -106.73
N SER A 900 12.77 -32.19 -107.19
CA SER A 900 13.38 -31.57 -108.38
C SER A 900 14.58 -30.67 -108.08
N GLY A 901 15.03 -30.60 -106.81
CA GLY A 901 16.05 -29.67 -106.33
C GLY A 901 17.48 -30.23 -106.26
N GLU A 902 18.00 -30.79 -107.35
CA GLU A 902 19.44 -30.72 -107.66
C GLU A 902 19.62 -29.74 -108.82
N GLU A 903 19.82 -28.45 -108.48
CA GLU A 903 20.68 -27.48 -109.17
C GLU A 903 20.84 -26.20 -108.35
#